data_AF-A0A6I3U448-F1
#
_entry.id   AF-A0A6I3U448-F1
#
_cell.length_a   1.000
_cell.length_b   1.000
_cell.length_c   1.000
_cell.angle_alpha   90.00
_cell.angle_beta   90.00
_cell.angle_gamma   90.00
#
_symmetry.space_group_name_H-M   'P 1'
#
loop_
_entity.id
_entity.type
_entity.pdbx_description
1 polymer ?
#
loop_
_entity_poly.entity_id
_entity_poly.type
_entity_poly.pdbx_seq_one_letter_code
_entity_poly.pdbx_strand_id
1 'polypeptide(L)'
;MKFNPNQRYTRWSIRRLSVGVASVVVASGFFVLVGQPSSVRADVVNPTPGQVLPEETSGTKEGDLSEKPGDTVLTQAKPEGVTGNTNSLPTPTERTEVSEETNSSSLDTLFEKDEEAQKNPELTDVLKETVDTADVDGTQASPAETTPEQVKGGVKENTKDSIDVPAAYLEKAEGKGPFTAGVNQVIPYELFAGDGMLTRLLLKASDNAPWSDNGTAKNPALPPLEGLTKGKYFYEVDLNGNTVGKQGQALIDQLRANGTQTYKATVKVYGNKDGKADLTNLVATKNVDININGLVAKETVQKAVADNVKDSIDVPAAYLEKAKGEGPFTAGVNHVIPYELFAGDGMLTRLLLKASDKAPWSDNGEAKNPALSPLGENVKTKGQYFYQVALDGNVAGKEKQALIDQFRANGTQTYKATVKVYGNKDGKADLTNLVATKNVDININGLVAKETVQKAVADNVKDSIDVPAAYLEKAKGEGPFTAGVNHVIPYELFAGDGMLTRLLLKASDKAPWSDNGEAKNPALSPLGENVKTKGQYFYQVALDGNVAGKEKQALIDQFRANGTQTYSATVNVYGNKDGKPDLDNIVATKKVTIKINVKETSDTANGSLSPSNSGSGVTPMNHNHATGTTDSMPADTMTSSTNTMAGENMAASANKMSDTMMSEDKAMLPNTGETQTSMASIGFLGLALAGLLGGLGLKNKKEEN
;
A
#
# COMPACT_ATOMS: atom_id res chain seq x y z
N MET A 1 -3.32 -36.76 36.87
CA MET A 1 -1.90 -37.16 36.66
C MET A 1 -1.06 -36.62 37.81
N LYS A 2 0.13 -37.19 38.08
CA LYS A 2 1.03 -36.71 39.15
C LYS A 2 1.81 -35.48 38.68
N PHE A 3 1.94 -34.47 39.53
CA PHE A 3 2.80 -33.30 39.29
C PHE A 3 4.23 -33.58 39.79
N ASN A 4 5.26 -33.09 39.09
CA ASN A 4 6.67 -33.29 39.46
C ASN A 4 7.29 -31.98 39.99
N PRO A 5 7.60 -31.86 41.29
CA PRO A 5 7.98 -30.58 41.91
C PRO A 5 9.51 -30.39 41.91
N ASN A 6 10.12 -29.94 40.80
CA ASN A 6 11.57 -29.73 40.77
C ASN A 6 12.10 -28.67 39.77
N GLN A 7 11.72 -27.40 39.93
CA GLN A 7 12.56 -26.26 39.55
C GLN A 7 12.46 -25.14 40.60
N ARG A 8 13.57 -24.40 40.80
CA ARG A 8 13.73 -23.40 41.88
C ARG A 8 13.57 -21.99 41.35
N TYR A 9 12.71 -21.18 41.98
CA TYR A 9 12.58 -19.75 41.67
C TYR A 9 13.52 -18.91 42.55
N THR A 10 14.48 -18.23 41.92
CA THR A 10 15.39 -17.29 42.60
C THR A 10 14.81 -15.87 42.55
N ARG A 11 14.38 -15.33 43.71
CA ARG A 11 13.91 -13.93 43.83
C ARG A 11 15.10 -13.01 44.12
N TRP A 12 15.39 -12.04 43.24
CA TRP A 12 16.19 -10.85 43.57
C TRP A 12 15.52 -9.58 43.03
N SER A 13 15.92 -8.42 43.54
CA SER A 13 15.09 -7.21 43.61
C SER A 13 15.33 -6.18 42.51
N ILE A 14 14.25 -5.53 42.07
CA ILE A 14 14.30 -4.33 41.23
C ILE A 14 14.51 -3.12 42.16
N ARG A 15 15.64 -2.41 41.99
CA ARG A 15 15.82 -1.06 42.57
C ARG A 15 15.11 -0.05 41.66
N ARG A 16 14.30 0.84 42.24
CA ARG A 16 13.73 1.96 41.49
C ARG A 16 14.80 3.04 41.32
N LEU A 17 15.16 3.36 40.08
CA LEU A 17 15.83 4.61 39.75
C LEU A 17 14.77 5.60 39.26
N SER A 18 14.76 6.78 39.87
CA SER A 18 13.99 7.93 39.38
C SER A 18 14.87 8.70 38.40
N VAL A 19 14.33 9.05 37.24
CA VAL A 19 14.98 9.95 36.27
C VAL A 19 13.96 11.02 35.91
N GLY A 20 14.22 12.25 36.34
CA GLY A 20 13.35 13.39 36.06
C GLY A 20 13.53 13.87 34.63
N VAL A 21 12.42 14.08 33.91
CA VAL A 21 12.45 14.67 32.56
C VAL A 21 12.54 16.19 32.70
N ALA A 22 13.69 16.76 32.37
CA ALA A 22 13.86 18.19 32.23
C ALA A 22 13.34 18.65 30.85
N SER A 23 12.15 19.24 30.81
CA SER A 23 11.57 19.78 29.58
C SER A 23 12.27 21.08 29.17
N VAL A 24 12.95 21.07 28.02
CA VAL A 24 13.49 22.30 27.41
C VAL A 24 12.36 23.06 26.74
N VAL A 25 12.00 24.22 27.30
CA VAL A 25 11.06 25.16 26.69
C VAL A 25 11.79 26.01 25.66
N VAL A 26 11.57 25.75 24.37
CA VAL A 26 12.02 26.64 23.29
C VAL A 26 10.99 27.76 23.12
N ALA A 27 11.22 28.89 23.77
CA ALA A 27 10.39 30.09 23.64
C ALA A 27 11.04 31.11 22.70
N SER A 28 10.41 31.35 21.54
CA SER A 28 10.54 32.53 20.66
C SER A 28 9.87 32.23 19.32
N GLY A 29 9.35 33.21 18.57
CA GLY A 29 9.17 34.63 18.89
C GLY A 29 8.65 35.36 17.65
N PHE A 30 7.46 35.98 17.74
CA PHE A 30 6.83 36.63 16.60
C PHE A 30 7.44 38.02 16.37
N PHE A 31 7.97 38.29 15.18
CA PHE A 31 8.34 39.64 14.73
C PHE A 31 7.87 39.86 13.30
N VAL A 32 6.87 40.73 13.14
CA VAL A 32 6.49 41.33 11.87
C VAL A 32 7.08 42.73 11.83
N LEU A 33 7.84 43.05 10.79
CA LEU A 33 8.36 44.39 10.55
C LEU A 33 7.80 44.93 9.23
N VAL A 34 6.92 45.93 9.34
CA VAL A 34 6.47 46.75 8.22
C VAL A 34 7.29 48.03 8.22
N GLY A 35 7.93 48.35 7.10
CA GLY A 35 8.72 49.58 6.91
C GLY A 35 8.58 50.07 5.46
N GLN A 36 8.28 51.35 5.28
CA GLN A 36 7.86 51.93 4.00
C GLN A 36 9.00 52.63 3.22
N PRO A 37 8.80 52.94 1.91
CA PRO A 37 9.89 53.30 0.99
C PRO A 37 10.10 54.81 0.85
N SER A 38 11.20 55.22 0.18
CA SER A 38 11.27 56.47 -0.59
C SER A 38 12.48 56.58 -1.55
N SER A 39 12.17 56.73 -2.85
CA SER A 39 12.70 57.79 -3.74
C SER A 39 14.16 57.67 -4.28
N VAL A 40 14.64 58.33 -5.36
CA VAL A 40 14.16 59.40 -6.28
C VAL A 40 14.61 59.11 -7.74
N ARG A 41 13.81 59.55 -8.75
CA ARG A 41 14.04 59.98 -10.18
C ARG A 41 15.41 59.85 -10.90
N ALA A 42 15.53 60.05 -12.23
CA ALA A 42 14.70 59.86 -13.45
C ALA A 42 15.44 60.46 -14.68
N ASP A 43 15.22 59.90 -15.89
CA ASP A 43 15.12 60.55 -17.23
C ASP A 43 14.77 59.42 -18.26
N VAL A 44 13.87 59.50 -19.26
CA VAL A 44 13.60 60.49 -20.35
C VAL A 44 14.67 60.35 -21.47
N VAL A 45 14.38 60.02 -22.74
CA VAL A 45 13.24 60.31 -23.66
C VAL A 45 12.78 59.08 -24.52
N ASN A 46 11.61 59.20 -25.17
CA ASN A 46 11.05 58.43 -26.32
C ASN A 46 11.87 58.68 -27.66
N PRO A 47 11.55 58.16 -28.88
CA PRO A 47 10.47 57.24 -29.33
C PRO A 47 10.83 56.12 -30.36
N THR A 48 9.85 55.26 -30.66
CA THR A 48 9.73 54.31 -31.82
C THR A 48 9.19 55.08 -33.06
N PRO A 49 9.48 54.78 -34.38
CA PRO A 49 9.23 53.47 -35.04
C PRO A 49 10.09 53.08 -36.30
N GLY A 50 9.79 51.91 -36.90
CA GLY A 50 10.24 51.46 -38.25
C GLY A 50 10.89 50.04 -38.23
N GLN A 51 10.22 48.94 -38.60
CA GLN A 51 9.93 48.41 -39.97
C GLN A 51 11.16 48.16 -40.89
N VAL A 52 11.52 46.88 -41.06
CA VAL A 52 11.80 46.23 -42.37
C VAL A 52 11.71 44.68 -42.25
N LEU A 53 11.43 44.03 -43.37
CA LEU A 53 11.28 42.58 -43.62
C LEU A 53 11.39 42.37 -45.16
N PRO A 54 11.49 41.14 -45.72
CA PRO A 54 12.36 39.99 -45.44
C PRO A 54 13.43 39.81 -46.55
N GLU A 55 14.03 38.62 -46.70
CA GLU A 55 14.22 37.85 -47.96
C GLU A 55 14.73 36.42 -47.59
N GLU A 56 14.13 35.29 -48.05
CA GLU A 56 14.26 34.58 -49.36
C GLU A 56 15.58 33.78 -49.52
N THR A 57 15.69 32.56 -50.10
CA THR A 57 14.80 31.42 -50.47
C THR A 57 15.71 30.14 -50.45
N SER A 58 15.36 28.86 -50.66
CA SER A 58 14.14 28.07 -51.00
C SER A 58 14.22 26.71 -50.25
N GLY A 59 13.41 25.64 -50.44
CA GLY A 59 12.97 24.89 -51.64
C GLY A 59 13.18 23.38 -51.33
N THR A 60 12.40 22.38 -51.76
CA THR A 60 11.37 22.31 -52.81
C THR A 60 10.45 21.08 -52.57
N LYS A 61 9.11 21.29 -52.64
CA LYS A 61 7.97 20.50 -53.25
C LYS A 61 8.02 18.95 -53.35
N GLU A 62 6.94 18.18 -53.58
CA GLU A 62 5.51 18.34 -53.96
C GLU A 62 4.76 17.04 -53.53
N GLY A 63 3.42 16.90 -53.45
CA GLY A 63 2.25 17.76 -53.70
C GLY A 63 1.09 17.41 -52.73
N ASP A 64 -0.04 18.13 -52.63
CA ASP A 64 -1.06 18.45 -53.67
C ASP A 64 -1.94 17.21 -54.00
N LEU A 65 -3.27 17.12 -53.80
CA LEU A 65 -4.35 18.02 -53.28
C LEU A 65 -5.39 17.14 -52.46
N SER A 66 -6.63 17.47 -52.05
CA SER A 66 -7.59 18.52 -52.43
C SER A 66 -8.68 18.90 -51.37
N GLU A 67 -9.50 19.86 -51.79
CA GLU A 67 -10.84 20.40 -51.41
C GLU A 67 -11.91 19.48 -50.77
N LYS A 68 -13.00 19.96 -50.11
CA LYS A 68 -13.50 21.29 -49.65
C LYS A 68 -14.59 21.09 -48.57
N PRO A 69 -15.00 22.10 -47.78
CA PRO A 69 -16.14 21.99 -46.85
C PRO A 69 -17.49 22.12 -47.59
N GLY A 70 -18.51 21.40 -47.09
CA GLY A 70 -19.89 21.48 -47.58
C GLY A 70 -20.81 22.20 -46.57
N ASP A 71 -21.65 23.10 -47.08
CA ASP A 71 -22.63 23.89 -46.33
C ASP A 71 -24.06 23.49 -46.76
N THR A 72 -25.03 23.47 -45.84
CA THR A 72 -26.46 23.25 -46.15
C THR A 72 -27.37 23.84 -45.06
N VAL A 73 -28.41 24.53 -45.51
CA VAL A 73 -29.28 25.42 -44.71
C VAL A 73 -30.63 24.77 -44.37
N LEU A 74 -31.27 25.22 -43.28
CA LEU A 74 -32.72 25.42 -43.00
C LEU A 74 -33.07 25.07 -41.53
N THR A 75 -33.98 25.72 -40.77
CA THR A 75 -34.37 27.15 -40.57
C THR A 75 -35.53 27.18 -39.54
N GLN A 76 -35.60 28.23 -38.70
CA GLN A 76 -36.79 28.64 -37.90
C GLN A 76 -37.27 27.64 -36.80
N ALA A 77 -38.03 28.03 -35.76
CA ALA A 77 -38.71 29.31 -35.48
C ALA A 77 -38.66 29.72 -33.98
N LYS A 78 -39.03 30.98 -33.68
CA LYS A 78 -39.34 31.57 -32.36
C LYS A 78 -40.62 32.41 -32.49
N PRO A 79 -41.56 32.33 -31.55
CA PRO A 79 -42.12 33.53 -30.88
C PRO A 79 -41.89 33.43 -29.33
N GLU A 80 -41.69 34.48 -28.53
CA GLU A 80 -42.47 35.71 -28.25
C GLU A 80 -43.76 35.48 -27.46
N GLY A 81 -44.02 36.20 -26.35
CA GLY A 81 -43.19 37.19 -25.62
C GLY A 81 -43.99 38.00 -24.58
N VAL A 82 -43.37 39.04 -23.96
CA VAL A 82 -43.98 40.14 -23.15
C VAL A 82 -44.68 39.67 -21.84
N THR A 83 -44.70 40.31 -20.66
CA THR A 83 -44.49 41.70 -20.15
C THR A 83 -43.62 41.72 -18.87
N GLY A 84 -42.81 42.75 -18.59
CA GLY A 84 -43.16 43.87 -17.69
C GLY A 84 -42.36 43.78 -16.36
N ASN A 85 -41.44 44.69 -16.02
CA ASN A 85 -41.60 46.01 -15.36
C ASN A 85 -41.71 45.89 -13.80
N THR A 86 -41.13 46.72 -12.91
CA THR A 86 -40.30 47.95 -12.94
C THR A 86 -39.34 48.03 -11.73
N ASN A 87 -38.30 48.89 -11.77
CA ASN A 87 -37.79 49.84 -10.72
C ASN A 87 -37.69 49.44 -9.22
N SER A 88 -36.74 49.92 -8.41
CA SER A 88 -35.56 50.81 -8.62
C SER A 88 -34.62 50.79 -7.39
N LEU A 89 -33.39 51.28 -7.57
CA LEU A 89 -32.49 51.70 -6.47
C LEU A 89 -33.00 53.02 -5.82
N PRO A 90 -32.71 53.30 -4.55
CA PRO A 90 -31.73 54.36 -4.27
C PRO A 90 -30.85 54.13 -3.00
N THR A 91 -29.77 54.91 -2.88
CA THR A 91 -28.93 55.01 -1.66
C THR A 91 -28.85 56.45 -1.17
N PRO A 92 -29.17 56.70 0.11
CA PRO A 92 -28.48 57.75 0.91
C PRO A 92 -28.32 57.40 2.42
N THR A 93 -27.62 58.14 3.29
CA THR A 93 -26.39 58.98 3.20
C THR A 93 -25.98 59.39 4.65
N GLU A 94 -24.66 59.58 4.90
CA GLU A 94 -24.02 60.34 6.00
C GLU A 94 -23.92 59.83 7.48
N ARG A 95 -22.65 59.68 7.91
CA ARG A 95 -21.92 60.32 9.06
C ARG A 95 -22.20 60.04 10.55
N THR A 96 -21.14 60.38 11.32
CA THR A 96 -20.99 60.51 12.80
C THR A 96 -20.56 59.20 13.48
N GLU A 97 -19.31 58.92 13.88
CA GLU A 97 -18.15 59.72 14.41
C GLU A 97 -18.26 60.11 15.90
N VAL A 98 -17.11 60.17 16.61
CA VAL A 98 -16.93 60.51 18.06
C VAL A 98 -17.51 59.43 19.02
N SER A 99 -16.79 58.47 19.59
CA SER A 99 -15.53 58.42 20.39
C SER A 99 -15.69 58.71 21.89
N GLU A 100 -15.13 57.86 22.76
CA GLU A 100 -14.28 58.30 23.90
C GLU A 100 -13.49 57.12 24.53
N GLU A 101 -12.34 57.43 25.11
CA GLU A 101 -11.54 56.53 25.96
C GLU A 101 -11.85 56.81 27.45
N THR A 102 -11.62 55.85 28.35
CA THR A 102 -10.99 56.14 29.66
C THR A 102 -10.48 54.87 30.34
N ASN A 103 -9.75 55.03 31.45
CA ASN A 103 -8.69 54.09 31.86
C ASN A 103 -8.81 53.63 33.33
N SER A 104 -8.31 52.42 33.59
CA SER A 104 -7.72 51.93 34.85
C SER A 104 -8.29 52.34 36.22
N SER A 105 -8.70 51.35 37.02
CA SER A 105 -8.23 51.24 38.41
C SER A 105 -8.20 49.78 38.89
N SER A 106 -7.34 49.50 39.87
CA SER A 106 -7.10 48.18 40.46
C SER A 106 -7.70 48.07 41.84
N LEU A 107 -8.12 46.86 42.26
CA LEU A 107 -7.69 46.32 43.55
C LEU A 107 -7.90 44.79 43.65
N ASP A 108 -7.31 44.22 44.70
CA ASP A 108 -7.10 42.80 44.94
C ASP A 108 -7.98 42.30 46.10
N THR A 109 -8.80 41.27 45.86
CA THR A 109 -9.41 40.44 46.92
C THR A 109 -9.70 39.03 46.40
N LEU A 110 -9.00 38.05 47.01
CA LEU A 110 -9.50 36.74 47.44
C LEU A 110 -10.86 36.27 46.85
N PHE A 111 -10.81 35.31 45.92
CA PHE A 111 -11.95 34.43 45.63
C PHE A 111 -11.77 33.09 46.35
N GLU A 112 -12.66 32.81 47.29
CA GLU A 112 -12.90 31.44 47.77
C GLU A 112 -13.64 30.63 46.69
N LYS A 113 -13.67 29.30 46.86
CA LYS A 113 -14.01 28.36 45.80
C LYS A 113 -15.48 27.93 45.85
N ASP A 114 -16.35 28.65 45.13
CA ASP A 114 -17.69 28.19 44.78
C ASP A 114 -17.77 27.79 43.30
N GLU A 115 -17.88 26.48 43.03
CA GLU A 115 -18.17 25.93 41.70
C GLU A 115 -19.70 25.97 41.44
N GLU A 116 -20.25 27.16 41.18
CA GLU A 116 -21.60 27.26 40.63
C GLU A 116 -21.64 26.61 39.23
N ALA A 117 -22.52 25.63 39.05
CA ALA A 117 -22.68 24.93 37.78
C ALA A 117 -23.25 25.87 36.71
N GLN A 118 -22.37 26.37 35.83
CA GLN A 118 -22.75 27.27 34.74
C GLN A 118 -23.82 26.63 33.86
N LYS A 119 -25.01 27.23 33.86
CA LYS A 119 -26.12 26.82 33.00
C LYS A 119 -25.91 27.46 31.62
N ASN A 120 -25.84 26.64 30.58
CA ASN A 120 -26.01 27.09 29.20
C ASN A 120 -27.47 26.86 28.78
N PRO A 121 -28.39 27.84 28.97
CA PRO A 121 -29.82 27.63 28.76
C PRO A 121 -30.15 27.35 27.28
N GLU A 122 -29.49 28.04 26.34
CA GLU A 122 -29.70 27.83 24.89
C GLU A 122 -29.54 26.34 24.53
N LEU A 123 -28.47 25.69 25.00
CA LEU A 123 -28.19 24.30 24.69
C LEU A 123 -29.25 23.35 25.29
N THR A 124 -29.80 23.67 26.47
CA THR A 124 -30.92 22.88 27.03
C THR A 124 -32.26 23.08 26.32
N ASP A 125 -32.51 24.25 25.73
CA ASP A 125 -33.75 24.50 25.00
C ASP A 125 -33.68 23.93 23.57
N VAL A 126 -32.52 24.00 22.92
CA VAL A 126 -32.21 23.29 21.66
C VAL A 126 -32.43 21.77 21.81
N LEU A 127 -32.02 21.17 22.93
CA LEU A 127 -32.21 19.72 23.16
C LEU A 127 -33.69 19.33 23.33
N LYS A 128 -34.51 20.14 24.01
CA LYS A 128 -35.96 19.86 24.17
C LYS A 128 -36.67 19.78 22.82
N GLU A 129 -36.35 20.68 21.89
CA GLU A 129 -36.93 20.73 20.54
C GLU A 129 -36.54 19.52 19.65
N THR A 130 -35.73 18.59 20.16
CA THR A 130 -35.42 17.29 19.53
C THR A 130 -36.07 16.08 20.21
N VAL A 131 -36.75 16.28 21.35
CA VAL A 131 -37.38 15.21 22.15
C VAL A 131 -38.92 15.23 22.04
N ASP A 132 -39.52 16.37 21.72
CA ASP A 132 -40.97 16.49 21.52
C ASP A 132 -41.41 16.01 20.12
N THR A 133 -41.53 14.68 19.97
CA THR A 133 -42.26 14.06 18.84
C THR A 133 -43.42 13.20 19.34
N ALA A 134 -44.64 13.66 19.08
CA ALA A 134 -45.91 12.93 19.22
C ALA A 134 -46.14 12.22 20.58
N ASP A 135 -46.67 12.97 21.54
CA ASP A 135 -47.38 12.38 22.68
C ASP A 135 -48.64 11.65 22.16
N VAL A 136 -48.69 10.32 22.30
CA VAL A 136 -49.81 9.51 21.80
C VAL A 136 -50.84 9.40 22.92
N ASP A 137 -51.92 10.18 22.81
CA ASP A 137 -53.03 10.15 23.76
C ASP A 137 -53.63 8.73 23.85
N GLY A 138 -53.31 8.07 24.95
CA GLY A 138 -53.63 6.68 25.22
C GLY A 138 -53.63 6.44 26.72
N THR A 139 -54.80 6.19 27.30
CA THR A 139 -54.95 5.94 28.73
C THR A 139 -54.31 4.62 29.13
N GLN A 140 -53.02 4.66 29.45
CA GLN A 140 -52.23 3.54 29.95
C GLN A 140 -51.87 3.78 31.42
N ALA A 141 -51.85 2.70 32.22
CA ALA A 141 -51.53 2.80 33.65
C ALA A 141 -50.14 3.42 33.84
N SER A 142 -49.99 4.25 34.89
CA SER A 142 -48.74 4.95 35.21
C SER A 142 -47.55 3.99 35.11
N PRO A 143 -46.53 4.30 34.28
CA PRO A 143 -45.31 3.53 34.26
C PRO A 143 -44.74 3.39 35.67
N ALA A 144 -44.24 2.20 36.01
CA ALA A 144 -43.54 2.00 37.27
C ALA A 144 -42.30 2.89 37.29
N GLU A 145 -42.13 3.70 38.34
CA GLU A 145 -40.99 4.62 38.43
C GLU A 145 -39.67 3.84 38.39
N THR A 146 -38.75 4.24 37.51
CA THR A 146 -37.47 3.55 37.36
C THR A 146 -36.61 3.68 38.61
N THR A 147 -36.17 2.55 39.19
CA THR A 147 -35.44 2.51 40.46
C THR A 147 -33.94 2.79 40.30
N PRO A 148 -33.23 3.19 41.36
CA PRO A 148 -31.77 3.36 41.34
C PRO A 148 -31.01 2.12 40.86
N GLU A 149 -31.51 0.92 41.18
CA GLU A 149 -30.93 -0.36 40.77
C GLU A 149 -31.09 -0.59 39.26
N GLN A 150 -32.23 -0.23 38.68
CA GLN A 150 -32.45 -0.30 37.23
C GLN A 150 -31.55 0.69 36.49
N VAL A 151 -31.39 1.91 37.01
CA VAL A 151 -30.42 2.90 36.48
C VAL A 151 -29.00 2.37 36.53
N LYS A 152 -28.59 1.80 37.66
CA LYS A 152 -27.25 1.23 37.86
C LYS A 152 -26.98 -0.01 37.00
N GLY A 153 -28.00 -0.83 36.75
CA GLY A 153 -27.96 -1.91 35.76
C GLY A 153 -27.79 -1.37 34.34
N GLY A 154 -28.69 -0.48 33.90
CA GLY A 154 -28.68 0.13 32.57
C GLY A 154 -27.35 0.82 32.22
N VAL A 155 -26.81 1.66 33.11
CA VAL A 155 -25.48 2.30 32.92
C VAL A 155 -24.36 1.27 32.76
N LYS A 156 -24.40 0.18 33.54
CA LYS A 156 -23.38 -0.87 33.46
C LYS A 156 -23.48 -1.67 32.15
N GLU A 157 -24.71 -2.00 31.74
CA GLU A 157 -25.01 -3.02 30.74
C GLU A 157 -25.23 -2.45 29.33
N ASN A 158 -25.83 -1.26 29.20
CA ASN A 158 -26.14 -0.64 27.90
C ASN A 158 -25.03 0.26 27.39
N THR A 159 -24.19 0.82 28.27
CA THR A 159 -23.01 1.61 27.88
C THR A 159 -21.86 0.68 27.45
N LYS A 160 -21.08 1.08 26.44
CA LYS A 160 -19.83 0.44 25.99
C LYS A 160 -18.69 0.72 26.97
N ASP A 161 -17.61 -0.05 26.88
CA ASP A 161 -16.41 0.13 27.72
C ASP A 161 -15.34 1.02 27.02
N SER A 162 -15.44 1.15 25.69
CA SER A 162 -14.67 2.11 24.88
C SER A 162 -15.46 2.50 23.63
N ILE A 163 -15.18 3.69 23.09
CA ILE A 163 -15.71 4.16 21.80
C ILE A 163 -14.59 4.77 20.95
N ASP A 164 -14.79 4.77 19.64
CA ASP A 164 -13.87 5.34 18.66
C ASP A 164 -14.65 6.31 17.76
N VAL A 165 -14.31 7.60 17.83
CA VAL A 165 -15.11 8.71 17.28
C VAL A 165 -14.52 9.14 15.94
N PRO A 166 -15.26 9.01 14.82
CA PRO A 166 -14.84 9.49 13.50
C PRO A 166 -14.44 10.96 13.50
N ALA A 167 -13.39 11.30 12.76
CA ALA A 167 -12.89 12.67 12.69
C ALA A 167 -13.92 13.65 12.08
N ALA A 168 -14.78 13.18 11.17
CA ALA A 168 -15.89 13.98 10.61
C ALA A 168 -16.81 14.59 11.67
N TYR A 169 -17.06 13.89 12.78
CA TYR A 169 -17.98 14.36 13.82
C TYR A 169 -17.39 15.57 14.55
N LEU A 170 -16.06 15.61 14.73
CA LEU A 170 -15.34 16.77 15.26
C LEU A 170 -15.11 17.87 14.20
N GLU A 171 -15.15 17.54 12.91
CA GLU A 171 -15.11 18.52 11.81
C GLU A 171 -16.39 19.37 11.82
N LYS A 172 -17.56 18.74 11.97
CA LYS A 172 -18.88 19.42 11.97
C LYS A 172 -19.34 19.92 13.35
N ALA A 173 -18.63 19.60 14.42
CA ALA A 173 -18.98 20.06 15.77
C ALA A 173 -18.93 21.59 15.88
N GLU A 174 -20.02 22.19 16.38
CA GLU A 174 -20.14 23.61 16.68
C GLU A 174 -20.46 23.82 18.16
N GLY A 175 -20.00 24.93 18.76
CA GLY A 175 -20.16 25.19 20.19
C GLY A 175 -21.58 25.40 20.70
N LYS A 176 -22.54 25.65 19.80
CA LYS A 176 -24.00 25.63 20.08
C LYS A 176 -24.69 24.32 19.67
N GLY A 177 -23.96 23.42 19.00
CA GLY A 177 -24.47 22.14 18.52
C GLY A 177 -24.48 21.03 19.58
N PRO A 178 -25.07 19.87 19.27
CA PRO A 178 -25.29 18.79 20.24
C PRO A 178 -24.03 18.02 20.62
N PHE A 179 -22.92 18.13 19.89
CA PHE A 179 -21.76 17.24 20.02
C PHE A 179 -21.23 17.11 21.46
N THR A 180 -21.13 18.21 22.21
CA THR A 180 -20.64 18.23 23.60
C THR A 180 -21.75 18.12 24.66
N ALA A 181 -23.00 17.89 24.29
CA ALA A 181 -24.12 17.90 25.22
C ALA A 181 -23.99 16.78 26.28
N GLY A 182 -24.00 17.18 27.55
CA GLY A 182 -23.76 16.28 28.68
C GLY A 182 -22.29 15.88 28.91
N VAL A 183 -21.33 16.51 28.22
CA VAL A 183 -19.89 16.29 28.43
C VAL A 183 -19.33 17.42 29.28
N ASN A 184 -18.74 17.10 30.44
CA ASN A 184 -18.35 18.08 31.48
C ASN A 184 -19.47 19.03 31.93
N GLN A 185 -20.73 18.64 31.73
CA GLN A 185 -21.93 19.39 32.07
C GLN A 185 -23.02 18.42 32.52
N VAL A 186 -23.78 18.80 33.54
CA VAL A 186 -24.85 17.96 34.09
C VAL A 186 -26.19 18.31 33.44
N ILE A 187 -26.86 17.35 32.80
CA ILE A 187 -28.18 17.55 32.15
C ILE A 187 -29.17 16.41 32.48
N PRO A 188 -30.50 16.58 32.28
CA PRO A 188 -31.49 15.53 32.53
C PRO A 188 -31.22 14.24 31.74
N TYR A 189 -31.47 13.08 32.33
CA TYR A 189 -31.08 11.79 31.76
C TYR A 189 -31.95 11.35 30.57
N GLU A 190 -33.15 11.89 30.43
CA GLU A 190 -33.98 11.76 29.22
C GLU A 190 -33.39 12.47 27.98
N LEU A 191 -32.39 13.35 28.15
CA LEU A 191 -31.66 13.98 27.04
C LEU A 191 -30.38 13.22 26.65
N PHE A 192 -30.11 12.06 27.26
CA PHE A 192 -28.95 11.24 26.93
C PHE A 192 -29.06 10.70 25.49
N ALA A 193 -27.94 10.67 24.76
CA ALA A 193 -27.84 10.04 23.44
C ALA A 193 -28.83 10.53 22.35
N GLY A 194 -29.22 11.81 22.40
CA GLY A 194 -29.82 12.54 21.27
C GLY A 194 -28.91 12.59 20.03
N ASP A 195 -29.44 13.08 18.92
CA ASP A 195 -28.74 13.09 17.63
C ASP A 195 -27.48 13.98 17.63
N GLY A 196 -26.43 13.55 16.92
CA GLY A 196 -25.13 14.23 16.87
C GLY A 196 -24.35 14.33 18.19
N MET A 197 -24.87 13.86 19.32
CA MET A 197 -24.22 13.93 20.63
C MET A 197 -23.09 12.89 20.76
N LEU A 198 -21.92 13.26 21.30
CA LEU A 198 -20.85 12.31 21.65
C LEU A 198 -21.37 11.17 22.57
N THR A 199 -22.33 11.51 23.45
CA THR A 199 -22.95 10.57 24.39
C THR A 199 -23.77 9.47 23.71
N ARG A 200 -24.24 9.69 22.46
CA ARG A 200 -24.96 8.69 21.65
C ARG A 200 -24.08 7.47 21.39
N LEU A 201 -22.82 7.70 21.02
CA LEU A 201 -21.86 6.66 20.68
C LEU A 201 -21.55 5.73 21.86
N LEU A 202 -21.72 6.21 23.10
CA LEU A 202 -21.48 5.46 24.34
C LEU A 202 -22.46 4.29 24.53
N LEU A 203 -23.66 4.30 23.93
CA LEU A 203 -24.62 3.20 24.06
C LEU A 203 -24.38 2.11 23.01
N LYS A 204 -24.51 0.84 23.39
CA LYS A 204 -24.51 -0.32 22.47
C LYS A 204 -25.59 -0.22 21.37
N ALA A 205 -26.72 0.41 21.69
CA ALA A 205 -27.78 0.70 20.72
C ALA A 205 -27.31 1.57 19.53
N SER A 206 -26.23 2.35 19.67
CA SER A 206 -25.74 3.24 18.61
C SER A 206 -25.08 2.52 17.42
N ASP A 207 -24.65 1.27 17.57
CA ASP A 207 -23.91 0.56 16.52
C ASP A 207 -24.76 0.29 15.25
N ASN A 208 -26.09 0.40 15.36
CA ASN A 208 -27.04 0.30 14.24
C ASN A 208 -27.97 1.52 14.14
N ALA A 209 -27.73 2.57 14.92
CA ALA A 209 -28.59 3.75 14.94
C ALA A 209 -28.22 4.74 13.82
N PRO A 210 -29.19 5.51 13.28
CA PRO A 210 -28.86 6.65 12.44
C PRO A 210 -28.18 7.75 13.28
N TRP A 211 -27.38 8.54 12.58
CA TRP A 211 -26.53 9.61 13.10
C TRP A 211 -26.61 10.80 12.14
N SER A 212 -26.54 12.02 12.67
CA SER A 212 -26.23 13.23 11.90
C SER A 212 -25.10 14.02 12.54
N ASP A 213 -24.17 14.52 11.73
CA ASP A 213 -22.92 15.12 12.21
C ASP A 213 -23.11 16.41 13.04
N ASN A 214 -24.27 17.06 12.91
CA ASN A 214 -24.67 18.24 13.68
C ASN A 214 -26.07 18.08 14.33
N GLY A 215 -26.66 16.89 14.30
CA GLY A 215 -28.00 16.59 14.83
C GLY A 215 -29.18 17.19 14.05
N THR A 216 -28.96 17.84 12.90
CA THR A 216 -30.05 18.50 12.14
C THR A 216 -31.03 17.53 11.49
N ALA A 217 -30.70 16.24 11.37
CA ALA A 217 -31.65 15.20 10.96
C ALA A 217 -32.71 14.88 12.04
N LYS A 218 -32.54 15.37 13.28
CA LYS A 218 -33.42 15.11 14.43
C LYS A 218 -33.72 13.60 14.62
N ASN A 219 -32.71 12.74 14.49
CA ASN A 219 -32.89 11.32 14.76
C ASN A 219 -33.32 11.10 16.23
N PRO A 220 -34.26 10.16 16.52
CA PRO A 220 -34.69 9.89 17.89
C PRO A 220 -33.53 9.61 18.84
N ALA A 221 -33.62 10.13 20.06
CA ALA A 221 -32.67 9.84 21.14
C ALA A 221 -32.67 8.35 21.48
N LEU A 222 -31.50 7.78 21.75
CA LEU A 222 -31.39 6.38 22.16
C LEU A 222 -31.59 6.30 23.68
N PRO A 223 -32.66 5.67 24.20
CA PRO A 223 -32.88 5.59 25.63
C PRO A 223 -31.74 4.78 26.28
N PRO A 224 -31.08 5.30 27.33
CA PRO A 224 -29.99 4.58 28.00
C PRO A 224 -30.51 3.37 28.80
N LEU A 225 -31.81 3.33 29.09
CA LEU A 225 -32.56 2.20 29.64
C LEU A 225 -34.05 2.33 29.28
N GLU A 226 -34.75 1.21 29.19
CA GLU A 226 -36.18 1.19 28.88
C GLU A 226 -37.02 1.74 30.04
N GLY A 227 -38.07 2.50 29.73
CA GLY A 227 -39.01 3.05 30.72
C GLY A 227 -38.49 4.23 31.55
N LEU A 228 -37.32 4.81 31.22
CA LEU A 228 -36.69 5.91 31.97
C LEU A 228 -37.70 7.02 32.32
N THR A 229 -37.94 7.21 33.62
CA THR A 229 -38.88 8.23 34.10
C THR A 229 -38.27 9.63 33.96
N LYS A 230 -38.82 10.46 33.05
CA LYS A 230 -38.36 11.84 32.77
C LYS A 230 -38.17 12.64 34.07
N GLY A 231 -37.08 13.40 34.15
CA GLY A 231 -36.76 14.30 35.25
C GLY A 231 -36.33 13.64 36.57
N LYS A 232 -36.40 12.31 36.73
CA LYS A 232 -35.99 11.62 37.98
C LYS A 232 -34.47 11.53 38.16
N TYR A 233 -33.71 11.59 37.07
CA TYR A 233 -32.26 11.40 37.05
C TYR A 233 -31.56 12.41 36.14
N PHE A 234 -30.31 12.71 36.45
CA PHE A 234 -29.43 13.60 35.70
C PHE A 234 -28.10 12.90 35.42
N TYR A 235 -27.38 13.30 34.38
CA TYR A 235 -26.10 12.69 34.04
C TYR A 235 -25.01 13.70 33.68
N GLU A 236 -23.76 13.24 33.79
CA GLU A 236 -22.57 13.88 33.23
C GLU A 236 -21.68 12.81 32.58
N VAL A 237 -20.97 13.17 31.51
CA VAL A 237 -19.81 12.43 30.99
C VAL A 237 -18.57 13.29 31.24
N ASP A 238 -17.86 13.00 32.32
CA ASP A 238 -16.66 13.73 32.77
C ASP A 238 -15.45 13.27 31.94
N LEU A 239 -14.87 14.17 31.14
CA LEU A 239 -13.79 13.89 30.20
C LEU A 239 -12.45 14.35 30.76
N ASN A 240 -11.72 13.41 31.36
CA ASN A 240 -10.47 13.66 32.08
C ASN A 240 -9.33 14.12 31.15
N GLY A 241 -8.41 14.92 31.70
CA GLY A 241 -7.21 15.41 31.01
C GLY A 241 -7.20 16.95 30.91
N ASN A 242 -6.68 17.49 29.82
CA ASN A 242 -6.71 18.95 29.56
C ASN A 242 -8.09 19.47 29.09
N THR A 243 -9.09 18.58 29.05
CA THR A 243 -10.50 18.83 28.71
C THR A 243 -11.38 19.14 29.93
N VAL A 244 -10.90 18.88 31.16
CA VAL A 244 -11.68 19.08 32.41
C VAL A 244 -12.19 20.52 32.52
N GLY A 245 -13.46 20.67 32.90
CA GLY A 245 -14.14 21.97 33.03
C GLY A 245 -14.43 22.72 31.72
N LYS A 246 -14.03 22.19 30.56
CA LYS A 246 -14.35 22.79 29.25
C LYS A 246 -15.67 22.23 28.72
N GLN A 247 -16.52 23.12 28.21
CA GLN A 247 -17.81 22.81 27.59
C GLN A 247 -17.90 23.50 26.21
N GLY A 248 -18.85 23.08 25.36
CA GLY A 248 -19.17 23.75 24.10
C GLY A 248 -17.94 23.99 23.20
N GLN A 249 -17.82 25.22 22.65
CA GLN A 249 -16.75 25.59 21.73
C GLN A 249 -15.35 25.37 22.34
N ALA A 250 -15.16 25.75 23.62
CA ALA A 250 -13.87 25.62 24.30
C ALA A 250 -13.43 24.15 24.48
N LEU A 251 -14.37 23.21 24.55
CA LEU A 251 -14.07 21.77 24.52
C LEU A 251 -13.74 21.31 23.09
N ILE A 252 -14.53 21.71 22.09
CA ILE A 252 -14.32 21.35 20.68
C ILE A 252 -12.94 21.82 20.18
N ASP A 253 -12.56 23.06 20.49
CA ASP A 253 -11.26 23.61 20.08
C ASP A 253 -10.10 22.90 20.79
N GLN A 254 -10.27 22.53 22.08
CA GLN A 254 -9.28 21.73 22.80
C GLN A 254 -9.12 20.34 22.19
N LEU A 255 -10.21 19.68 21.79
CA LEU A 255 -10.18 18.38 21.10
C LEU A 255 -9.50 18.50 19.72
N ARG A 256 -9.82 19.53 18.94
CA ARG A 256 -9.18 19.82 17.65
C ARG A 256 -7.67 20.06 17.80
N ALA A 257 -7.27 20.86 18.78
CA ALA A 257 -5.85 21.15 19.06
C ALA A 257 -5.06 19.93 19.59
N ASN A 258 -5.72 19.01 20.28
CA ASN A 258 -5.11 17.77 20.76
C ASN A 258 -4.91 16.71 19.65
N GLY A 259 -5.65 16.80 18.54
CA GLY A 259 -5.52 15.85 17.43
C GLY A 259 -6.09 14.46 17.75
N THR A 260 -5.39 13.39 17.33
CA THR A 260 -5.84 12.02 17.66
C THR A 260 -5.38 11.63 19.05
N GLN A 261 -6.31 11.45 19.98
CA GLN A 261 -6.01 11.17 21.39
C GLN A 261 -7.10 10.30 22.02
N THR A 262 -6.69 9.36 22.89
CA THR A 262 -7.61 8.63 23.77
C THR A 262 -7.75 9.34 25.11
N TYR A 263 -9.00 9.58 25.53
CA TYR A 263 -9.38 10.16 26.80
C TYR A 263 -10.00 9.10 27.70
N LYS A 264 -9.84 9.24 29.01
CA LYS A 264 -10.62 8.46 29.99
C LYS A 264 -11.84 9.29 30.38
N ALA A 265 -13.03 8.74 30.16
CA ALA A 265 -14.29 9.37 30.53
C ALA A 265 -14.96 8.63 31.70
N THR A 266 -15.70 9.36 32.52
CA THR A 266 -16.54 8.80 33.59
C THR A 266 -17.99 9.21 33.33
N VAL A 267 -18.83 8.26 32.93
CA VAL A 267 -20.29 8.46 32.90
C VAL A 267 -20.78 8.40 34.34
N LYS A 268 -21.40 9.48 34.82
CA LYS A 268 -21.99 9.61 36.17
C LYS A 268 -23.49 9.81 36.02
N VAL A 269 -24.29 9.17 36.87
CA VAL A 269 -25.75 9.42 36.95
C VAL A 269 -26.14 9.72 38.39
N TYR A 270 -26.90 10.80 38.54
CA TYR A 270 -27.31 11.42 39.80
C TYR A 270 -28.82 11.35 39.98
N GLY A 271 -29.28 11.30 41.23
CA GLY A 271 -30.70 11.47 41.55
C GLY A 271 -31.21 12.90 41.33
N ASN A 272 -32.53 13.10 41.36
CA ASN A 272 -33.15 14.43 41.44
C ASN A 272 -33.22 14.91 42.91
N LYS A 273 -32.92 16.19 43.11
CA LYS A 273 -33.34 16.98 44.27
C LYS A 273 -33.89 18.33 43.78
N ASP A 274 -35.11 18.66 44.20
CA ASP A 274 -35.79 19.94 43.92
C ASP A 274 -35.83 20.34 42.43
N GLY A 275 -35.93 19.36 41.52
CA GLY A 275 -35.94 19.58 40.06
C GLY A 275 -34.55 19.75 39.43
N LYS A 276 -33.48 19.46 40.17
CA LYS A 276 -32.07 19.55 39.74
C LYS A 276 -31.33 18.26 40.07
N ALA A 277 -30.09 18.15 39.57
CA ALA A 277 -29.19 17.05 39.92
C ALA A 277 -28.75 17.14 41.39
N ASP A 278 -28.91 16.05 42.15
CA ASP A 278 -28.30 15.90 43.46
C ASP A 278 -26.88 15.32 43.29
N LEU A 279 -25.89 16.22 43.28
CA LEU A 279 -24.48 15.85 43.15
C LEU A 279 -23.95 15.01 44.32
N THR A 280 -24.68 14.95 45.45
CA THR A 280 -24.34 14.08 46.59
C THR A 280 -24.90 12.66 46.44
N ASN A 281 -25.93 12.49 45.60
CA ASN A 281 -26.62 11.22 45.35
C ASN A 281 -26.18 10.60 44.01
N LEU A 282 -24.95 10.08 43.97
CA LEU A 282 -24.41 9.35 42.81
C LEU A 282 -25.00 7.94 42.74
N VAL A 283 -25.97 7.75 41.85
CA VAL A 283 -26.71 6.49 41.64
C VAL A 283 -25.88 5.46 40.89
N ALA A 284 -25.17 5.89 39.85
CA ALA A 284 -24.38 5.03 38.98
C ALA A 284 -23.11 5.72 38.47
N THR A 285 -22.09 4.93 38.18
CA THR A 285 -20.85 5.38 37.54
C THR A 285 -20.27 4.29 36.65
N LYS A 286 -19.70 4.68 35.51
CA LYS A 286 -18.95 3.79 34.60
C LYS A 286 -17.83 4.53 33.87
N ASN A 287 -16.63 3.96 33.90
CA ASN A 287 -15.49 4.44 33.13
C ASN A 287 -15.60 3.95 31.67
N VAL A 288 -15.23 4.82 30.72
CA VAL A 288 -15.21 4.52 29.27
C VAL A 288 -13.96 5.14 28.64
N ASP A 289 -13.25 4.40 27.79
CA ASP A 289 -12.12 4.97 27.03
C ASP A 289 -12.59 5.51 25.67
N ILE A 290 -12.50 6.83 25.49
CA ILE A 290 -12.97 7.55 24.29
C ILE A 290 -11.78 7.88 23.40
N ASN A 291 -11.64 7.22 22.25
CA ASN A 291 -10.68 7.59 21.23
C ASN A 291 -11.28 8.65 20.29
N ILE A 292 -10.71 9.85 20.29
CA ILE A 292 -11.03 10.91 19.32
C ILE A 292 -10.02 10.84 18.18
N ASN A 293 -10.49 10.79 16.93
CA ASN A 293 -9.61 10.91 15.76
C ASN A 293 -9.48 12.38 15.35
N GLY A 294 -8.24 12.83 15.13
CA GLY A 294 -7.91 14.20 14.75
C GLY A 294 -8.26 14.51 13.29
N LEU A 295 -8.42 15.79 12.98
CA LEU A 295 -8.76 16.26 11.65
C LEU A 295 -7.54 16.30 10.72
N VAL A 296 -7.71 15.88 9.47
CA VAL A 296 -6.75 16.10 8.37
C VAL A 296 -7.35 17.11 7.40
N ALA A 297 -6.58 18.16 7.06
CA ALA A 297 -7.03 19.22 6.16
C ALA A 297 -7.21 18.73 4.70
N LYS A 298 -8.15 19.32 3.97
CA LYS A 298 -8.48 18.94 2.58
C LYS A 298 -7.29 19.12 1.64
N GLU A 299 -6.51 20.16 1.88
CA GLU A 299 -5.32 20.56 1.14
C GLU A 299 -4.20 19.52 1.31
N THR A 300 -4.07 18.95 2.52
CA THR A 300 -3.16 17.84 2.80
C THR A 300 -3.57 16.58 2.03
N VAL A 301 -4.88 16.29 1.94
CA VAL A 301 -5.42 15.17 1.15
C VAL A 301 -5.20 15.37 -0.35
N GLN A 302 -5.46 16.58 -0.87
CA GLN A 302 -5.21 16.95 -2.27
C GLN A 302 -3.73 16.76 -2.65
N LYS A 303 -2.83 17.33 -1.84
CA LYS A 303 -1.39 17.20 -2.05
C LYS A 303 -0.93 15.74 -1.99
N ALA A 304 -1.40 14.97 -1.01
CA ALA A 304 -1.10 13.55 -0.86
C ALA A 304 -1.54 12.71 -2.06
N VAL A 305 -2.74 12.96 -2.61
CA VAL A 305 -3.23 12.28 -3.82
C VAL A 305 -2.40 12.66 -5.04
N ALA A 306 -2.10 13.95 -5.22
CA ALA A 306 -1.29 14.42 -6.35
C ALA A 306 0.13 13.83 -6.33
N ASP A 307 0.79 13.88 -5.17
CA ASP A 307 2.20 13.52 -5.00
C ASP A 307 2.44 12.01 -4.93
N ASN A 308 1.60 11.25 -4.21
CA ASN A 308 1.91 9.86 -3.83
C ASN A 308 1.17 8.79 -4.63
N VAL A 309 0.14 9.16 -5.40
CA VAL A 309 -0.45 8.28 -6.42
C VAL A 309 0.38 8.36 -7.70
N LYS A 310 0.55 7.23 -8.40
CA LYS A 310 1.25 7.10 -9.69
C LYS A 310 0.36 7.54 -10.86
N ASP A 311 0.98 7.93 -11.96
CA ASP A 311 0.29 8.35 -13.18
C ASP A 311 -0.05 7.16 -14.11
N SER A 312 0.62 6.02 -13.90
CA SER A 312 0.32 4.73 -14.53
C SER A 312 0.71 3.56 -13.61
N ILE A 313 0.02 2.43 -13.72
CA ILE A 313 0.39 1.15 -13.09
C ILE A 313 0.29 -0.02 -14.06
N ASP A 314 1.10 -1.04 -13.79
CA ASP A 314 1.11 -2.32 -14.47
C ASP A 314 0.72 -3.42 -13.47
N VAL A 315 -0.31 -4.19 -13.79
CA VAL A 315 -0.94 -5.16 -12.88
C VAL A 315 -0.57 -6.58 -13.35
N PRO A 316 0.29 -7.30 -12.62
CA PRO A 316 0.68 -8.67 -12.94
C PRO A 316 -0.51 -9.61 -13.16
N ALA A 317 -0.43 -10.45 -14.19
CA ALA A 317 -1.49 -11.40 -14.54
C ALA A 317 -1.81 -12.37 -13.39
N ALA A 318 -0.82 -12.73 -12.55
CA ALA A 318 -1.02 -13.55 -11.35
C ALA A 318 -2.08 -13.00 -10.37
N TYR A 319 -2.23 -11.67 -10.29
CA TYR A 319 -3.26 -11.07 -9.42
C TYR A 319 -4.66 -11.31 -9.99
N LEU A 320 -4.82 -11.21 -11.31
CA LEU A 320 -6.08 -11.52 -12.00
C LEU A 320 -6.39 -13.03 -12.01
N GLU A 321 -5.37 -13.89 -11.98
CA GLU A 321 -5.51 -15.34 -11.82
C GLU A 321 -6.11 -15.68 -10.45
N LYS A 322 -5.60 -15.07 -9.38
CA LYS A 322 -6.02 -15.34 -8.00
C LYS A 322 -7.19 -14.49 -7.50
N ALA A 323 -7.58 -13.45 -8.24
CA ALA A 323 -8.73 -12.60 -7.93
C ALA A 323 -10.05 -13.37 -7.83
N LYS A 324 -10.84 -13.05 -6.80
CA LYS A 324 -12.17 -13.59 -6.50
C LYS A 324 -13.11 -12.42 -6.20
N GLY A 325 -14.40 -12.51 -6.52
CA GLY A 325 -15.36 -11.43 -6.32
C GLY A 325 -15.61 -11.02 -4.86
N GLU A 326 -15.32 -11.91 -3.90
CA GLU A 326 -15.33 -11.62 -2.45
C GLU A 326 -13.95 -11.19 -1.92
N GLY A 327 -12.90 -11.26 -2.76
CA GLY A 327 -11.52 -10.93 -2.41
C GLY A 327 -11.20 -9.43 -2.54
N PRO A 328 -10.05 -8.99 -2.01
CA PRO A 328 -9.69 -7.57 -1.93
C PRO A 328 -9.40 -6.91 -3.30
N PHE A 329 -9.13 -7.70 -4.35
CA PHE A 329 -8.62 -7.19 -5.63
C PHE A 329 -9.39 -5.98 -6.19
N THR A 330 -10.73 -5.98 -6.16
CA THR A 330 -11.56 -4.88 -6.68
C THR A 330 -12.06 -3.91 -5.61
N ALA A 331 -11.61 -3.99 -4.35
CA ALA A 331 -12.11 -3.13 -3.27
C ALA A 331 -11.77 -1.65 -3.54
N GLY A 332 -12.76 -0.76 -3.40
CA GLY A 332 -12.65 0.65 -3.78
C GLY A 332 -12.58 0.92 -5.29
N VAL A 333 -12.82 -0.09 -6.14
CA VAL A 333 -12.88 0.06 -7.60
C VAL A 333 -14.34 0.06 -8.06
N ASN A 334 -14.71 1.09 -8.83
CA ASN A 334 -16.06 1.51 -9.20
C ASN A 334 -17.03 1.84 -8.06
N HIS A 335 -16.80 1.36 -6.83
CA HIS A 335 -17.57 1.73 -5.63
C HIS A 335 -16.75 2.57 -4.65
N VAL A 336 -17.46 3.24 -3.72
CA VAL A 336 -16.87 4.14 -2.73
C VAL A 336 -16.65 3.40 -1.40
N ILE A 337 -15.46 3.56 -0.80
CA ILE A 337 -15.08 2.97 0.50
C ILE A 337 -14.51 4.04 1.46
N PRO A 338 -14.50 3.84 2.79
CA PRO A 338 -13.74 4.69 3.72
C PRO A 338 -12.25 4.76 3.35
N TYR A 339 -11.66 5.95 3.43
CA TYR A 339 -10.30 6.21 2.94
C TYR A 339 -9.22 5.46 3.74
N GLU A 340 -9.48 5.15 5.02
CA GLU A 340 -8.63 4.31 5.87
C GLU A 340 -8.54 2.84 5.43
N LEU A 341 -9.42 2.39 4.52
CA LEU A 341 -9.39 1.05 3.91
C LEU A 341 -8.71 1.03 2.53
N PHE A 342 -8.19 2.17 2.06
CA PHE A 342 -7.48 2.26 0.79
C PHE A 342 -6.16 1.47 0.81
N ALA A 343 -5.80 0.87 -0.33
CA ALA A 343 -4.48 0.24 -0.56
C ALA A 343 -4.06 -0.81 0.49
N GLY A 344 -5.04 -1.53 1.06
CA GLY A 344 -4.86 -2.81 1.76
C GLY A 344 -4.26 -3.91 0.87
N ASP A 345 -3.83 -5.00 1.50
CA ASP A 345 -3.13 -6.10 0.83
C ASP A 345 -4.00 -6.81 -0.22
N GLY A 346 -3.40 -7.24 -1.33
CA GLY A 346 -4.10 -7.85 -2.47
C GLY A 346 -5.07 -6.94 -3.24
N MET A 347 -5.27 -5.67 -2.85
CA MET A 347 -6.12 -4.73 -3.58
C MET A 347 -5.38 -4.15 -4.79
N LEU A 348 -6.04 -4.05 -5.96
CA LEU A 348 -5.52 -3.32 -7.13
C LEU A 348 -5.11 -1.89 -6.76
N THR A 349 -5.88 -1.24 -5.88
CA THR A 349 -5.61 0.10 -5.37
C THR A 349 -4.25 0.27 -4.69
N ARG A 350 -3.66 -0.81 -4.16
CA ARG A 350 -2.36 -0.77 -3.48
C ARG A 350 -1.22 -0.44 -4.43
N LEU A 351 -1.31 -0.90 -5.68
CA LEU A 351 -0.32 -0.62 -6.74
C LEU A 351 -0.29 0.86 -7.14
N LEU A 352 -1.39 1.58 -6.96
CA LEU A 352 -1.52 3.01 -7.32
C LEU A 352 -0.57 3.91 -6.52
N LEU A 353 -0.03 3.47 -5.39
CA LEU A 353 0.85 4.28 -4.55
C LEU A 353 2.33 4.08 -4.88
N LYS A 354 3.10 5.16 -4.89
CA LYS A 354 4.58 5.16 -4.93
C LYS A 354 5.21 4.39 -3.75
N ALA A 355 4.48 4.27 -2.64
CA ALA A 355 4.89 3.44 -1.50
C ALA A 355 4.86 1.93 -1.79
N SER A 356 4.10 1.46 -2.79
CA SER A 356 3.99 0.01 -3.07
C SER A 356 5.31 -0.62 -3.52
N ASP A 357 6.18 0.16 -4.16
CA ASP A 357 7.40 -0.32 -4.82
C ASP A 357 8.49 -0.80 -3.83
N LYS A 358 8.24 -0.59 -2.53
CA LYS A 358 9.06 -1.07 -1.40
C LYS A 358 8.24 -1.81 -0.33
N ALA A 359 6.92 -1.89 -0.47
CA ALA A 359 6.05 -2.50 0.52
C ALA A 359 6.02 -4.03 0.34
N PRO A 360 5.80 -4.81 1.42
CA PRO A 360 5.42 -6.20 1.28
C PRO A 360 4.02 -6.31 0.66
N TRP A 361 3.78 -7.40 -0.04
CA TRP A 361 2.61 -7.62 -0.89
C TRP A 361 2.19 -9.10 -0.82
N SER A 362 0.89 -9.39 -0.87
CA SER A 362 0.38 -10.69 -1.31
C SER A 362 -0.65 -10.58 -2.43
N ASP A 363 -0.63 -11.54 -3.35
CA ASP A 363 -1.41 -11.51 -4.60
C ASP A 363 -2.91 -11.74 -4.43
N ASN A 364 -3.34 -12.16 -3.25
CA ASN A 364 -4.73 -12.41 -2.87
C ASN A 364 -5.15 -11.74 -1.55
N GLY A 365 -4.22 -11.10 -0.83
CA GLY A 365 -4.42 -10.47 0.48
C GLY A 365 -4.33 -11.40 1.69
N GLU A 366 -4.03 -12.70 1.51
CA GLU A 366 -3.99 -13.68 2.60
C GLU A 366 -2.83 -13.45 3.57
N ALA A 367 -1.74 -12.79 3.15
CA ALA A 367 -0.64 -12.40 4.03
C ALA A 367 -0.98 -11.22 4.97
N LYS A 368 -2.07 -10.48 4.69
CA LYS A 368 -2.60 -9.38 5.53
C LYS A 368 -1.56 -8.29 5.82
N ASN A 369 -0.76 -7.93 4.82
CA ASN A 369 0.20 -6.82 4.96
C ASN A 369 -0.52 -5.51 5.33
N PRO A 370 0.09 -4.62 6.13
CA PRO A 370 -0.50 -3.32 6.49
C PRO A 370 -0.93 -2.52 5.26
N ALA A 371 -2.10 -1.87 5.35
CA ALA A 371 -2.58 -0.95 4.33
C ALA A 371 -1.64 0.25 4.15
N LEU A 372 -1.49 0.72 2.91
CA LEU A 372 -0.67 1.89 2.59
C LEU A 372 -1.56 3.14 2.51
N SER A 373 -1.06 4.29 2.97
CA SER A 373 -1.78 5.56 2.86
C SER A 373 -1.03 6.55 1.96
N PRO A 374 -1.71 7.25 1.03
CA PRO A 374 -1.11 8.38 0.30
C PRO A 374 -0.70 9.52 1.23
N LEU A 375 -1.27 9.61 2.44
CA LEU A 375 -0.89 10.61 3.45
C LEU A 375 0.40 10.23 4.21
N GLY A 376 0.97 9.06 3.96
CA GLY A 376 2.11 8.52 4.70
C GLY A 376 1.69 7.73 5.94
N GLU A 377 2.69 7.24 6.67
CA GLU A 377 2.48 6.39 7.86
C GLU A 377 1.88 7.19 9.02
N ASN A 378 1.09 6.51 9.87
CA ASN A 378 0.47 7.02 11.10
C ASN A 378 -0.56 8.15 10.94
N VAL A 379 -0.76 8.72 9.75
CA VAL A 379 -1.84 9.70 9.49
C VAL A 379 -3.19 8.98 9.44
N LYS A 380 -4.02 9.21 10.46
CA LYS A 380 -5.38 8.67 10.57
C LYS A 380 -6.40 9.65 9.99
N THR A 381 -7.26 9.15 9.12
CA THR A 381 -8.39 9.88 8.49
C THR A 381 -9.75 9.24 8.82
N LYS A 382 -9.82 8.45 9.89
CA LYS A 382 -10.93 7.51 10.14
C LYS A 382 -12.30 8.17 10.02
N GLY A 383 -13.07 7.73 9.03
CA GLY A 383 -14.39 8.26 8.70
C GLY A 383 -14.44 9.74 8.31
N GLN A 384 -13.33 10.43 8.02
CA GLN A 384 -13.37 11.82 7.53
C GLN A 384 -13.51 11.91 6.00
N TYR A 385 -12.91 10.94 5.29
CA TYR A 385 -12.84 10.92 3.83
C TYR A 385 -13.19 9.55 3.29
N PHE A 386 -13.66 9.52 2.05
CA PHE A 386 -14.04 8.32 1.31
C PHE A 386 -13.38 8.32 -0.07
N TYR A 387 -13.22 7.15 -0.67
CA TYR A 387 -12.35 6.93 -1.83
C TYR A 387 -13.00 6.04 -2.90
N GLN A 388 -12.71 6.30 -4.17
CA GLN A 388 -13.09 5.48 -5.33
C GLN A 388 -12.04 5.55 -6.45
N VAL A 389 -11.70 4.42 -7.07
CA VAL A 389 -11.18 4.36 -8.45
C VAL A 389 -12.37 4.19 -9.37
N ALA A 390 -12.76 5.24 -10.12
CA ALA A 390 -13.69 5.06 -11.23
C ALA A 390 -12.92 4.53 -12.45
N LEU A 391 -13.34 3.41 -13.04
CA LEU A 391 -12.81 2.91 -14.32
C LEU A 391 -13.70 3.38 -15.47
N ASP A 392 -13.08 3.70 -16.60
CA ASP A 392 -13.79 4.10 -17.83
C ASP A 392 -14.06 2.92 -18.78
N GLY A 393 -14.94 3.11 -19.77
CA GLY A 393 -15.18 2.14 -20.84
C GLY A 393 -16.04 0.93 -20.42
N ASN A 394 -15.79 -0.25 -21.01
CA ASN A 394 -16.65 -1.44 -20.84
C ASN A 394 -16.61 -2.10 -19.45
N VAL A 395 -15.75 -1.59 -18.57
CA VAL A 395 -15.63 -1.97 -17.14
C VAL A 395 -16.25 -0.95 -16.19
N ALA A 396 -16.74 0.20 -16.69
CA ALA A 396 -17.33 1.24 -15.86
C ALA A 396 -18.55 0.73 -15.08
N GLY A 397 -18.63 1.05 -13.79
CA GLY A 397 -19.71 0.62 -12.90
C GLY A 397 -19.77 -0.89 -12.61
N LYS A 398 -18.85 -1.71 -13.15
CA LYS A 398 -18.76 -3.14 -12.79
C LYS A 398 -18.00 -3.31 -11.48
N GLU A 399 -18.49 -4.17 -10.62
CA GLU A 399 -17.86 -4.49 -9.33
C GLU A 399 -17.55 -5.99 -9.20
N LYS A 400 -16.67 -6.33 -8.25
CA LYS A 400 -16.47 -7.69 -7.75
C LYS A 400 -16.23 -8.69 -8.90
N GLN A 401 -16.96 -9.81 -8.90
CA GLN A 401 -16.79 -10.86 -9.90
C GLN A 401 -17.07 -10.38 -11.33
N ALA A 402 -18.08 -9.53 -11.53
CA ALA A 402 -18.42 -9.00 -12.85
C ALA A 402 -17.35 -8.07 -13.46
N LEU A 403 -16.53 -7.42 -12.61
CA LEU A 403 -15.35 -6.67 -13.06
C LEU A 403 -14.18 -7.61 -13.38
N ILE A 404 -13.92 -8.58 -12.50
CA ILE A 404 -12.86 -9.58 -12.67
C ILE A 404 -13.06 -10.39 -13.97
N ASP A 405 -14.28 -10.83 -14.24
CA ASP A 405 -14.60 -11.60 -15.44
C ASP A 405 -14.52 -10.74 -16.71
N GLN A 406 -14.84 -9.45 -16.64
CA GLN A 406 -14.63 -8.53 -17.75
C GLN A 406 -13.14 -8.31 -18.04
N PHE A 407 -12.29 -8.18 -17.01
CA PHE A 407 -10.84 -8.13 -17.19
C PHE A 407 -10.30 -9.41 -17.83
N ARG A 408 -10.75 -10.58 -17.37
CA ARG A 408 -10.37 -11.89 -17.95
C ARG A 408 -10.80 -12.02 -19.41
N ALA A 409 -12.01 -11.56 -19.76
CA ALA A 409 -12.54 -11.59 -21.12
C ALA A 409 -11.87 -10.56 -22.06
N ASN A 410 -11.48 -9.39 -21.54
CA ASN A 410 -10.78 -8.35 -22.31
C ASN A 410 -9.30 -8.71 -22.58
N GLY A 411 -8.67 -9.53 -21.71
CA GLY A 411 -7.25 -9.87 -21.81
C GLY A 411 -6.33 -8.70 -21.45
N THR A 412 -5.14 -8.64 -22.08
CA THR A 412 -4.15 -7.59 -21.80
C THR A 412 -4.60 -6.25 -22.38
N GLN A 413 -4.99 -5.31 -21.51
CA GLN A 413 -5.59 -4.04 -21.91
C GLN A 413 -5.28 -2.93 -20.89
N THR A 414 -5.01 -1.73 -21.39
CA THR A 414 -4.91 -0.50 -20.58
C THR A 414 -6.27 0.17 -20.44
N TYR A 415 -6.65 0.51 -19.22
CA TYR A 415 -7.87 1.26 -18.89
C TYR A 415 -7.49 2.66 -18.43
N LYS A 416 -8.32 3.65 -18.78
CA LYS A 416 -8.31 4.94 -18.09
C LYS A 416 -9.09 4.82 -16.78
N ALA A 417 -8.58 5.48 -15.75
CA ALA A 417 -9.21 5.51 -14.44
C ALA A 417 -9.06 6.88 -13.79
N THR A 418 -10.05 7.26 -12.98
CA THR A 418 -10.02 8.47 -12.14
C THR A 418 -10.07 8.07 -10.67
N VAL A 419 -8.98 8.33 -9.96
CA VAL A 419 -8.94 8.35 -8.50
C VAL A 419 -9.76 9.53 -8.00
N LYS A 420 -10.70 9.31 -7.08
CA LYS A 420 -11.55 10.33 -6.47
C LYS A 420 -11.56 10.17 -4.95
N VAL A 421 -11.44 11.30 -4.24
CA VAL A 421 -11.61 11.38 -2.79
C VAL A 421 -12.75 12.34 -2.47
N TYR A 422 -13.68 11.90 -1.64
CA TYR A 422 -14.86 12.61 -1.20
C TYR A 422 -14.78 12.92 0.30
N GLY A 423 -15.44 13.98 0.77
CA GLY A 423 -15.63 14.23 2.20
C GLY A 423 -16.69 13.33 2.84
N ASN A 424 -16.89 13.46 4.16
CA ASN A 424 -18.01 12.87 4.89
C ASN A 424 -19.24 13.80 4.89
N LYS A 425 -20.43 13.19 4.83
CA LYS A 425 -21.68 13.71 5.37
C LYS A 425 -22.46 12.59 6.08
N ASP A 426 -22.85 12.83 7.33
CA ASP A 426 -23.71 11.98 8.16
C ASP A 426 -23.21 10.52 8.23
N GLY A 427 -21.90 10.36 8.45
CA GLY A 427 -21.21 9.07 8.53
C GLY A 427 -20.95 8.39 7.17
N LYS A 428 -21.25 9.04 6.03
CA LYS A 428 -21.20 8.47 4.67
C LYS A 428 -20.43 9.36 3.70
N ALA A 429 -20.15 8.85 2.50
CA ALA A 429 -19.48 9.61 1.46
C ALA A 429 -20.37 10.73 0.89
N ASP A 430 -19.91 11.98 0.97
CA ASP A 430 -20.54 13.11 0.31
C ASP A 430 -20.04 13.22 -1.14
N LEU A 431 -20.80 12.62 -2.06
CA LEU A 431 -20.49 12.62 -3.49
C LEU A 431 -20.53 14.02 -4.15
N THR A 432 -21.04 15.04 -3.46
CA THR A 432 -21.04 16.44 -3.93
C THR A 432 -19.78 17.20 -3.48
N ASN A 433 -19.16 16.76 -2.39
CA ASN A 433 -17.94 17.32 -1.80
C ASN A 433 -16.71 16.52 -2.27
N LEU A 434 -16.40 16.61 -3.57
CA LEU A 434 -15.17 16.07 -4.15
C LEU A 434 -13.97 16.86 -3.61
N VAL A 435 -13.12 16.20 -2.83
CA VAL A 435 -11.95 16.79 -2.15
C VAL A 435 -10.73 16.75 -3.05
N ALA A 436 -10.45 15.62 -3.68
CA ALA A 436 -9.27 15.42 -4.54
C ALA A 436 -9.59 14.49 -5.72
N THR A 437 -8.86 14.65 -6.82
CA THR A 437 -8.96 13.75 -7.98
C THR A 437 -7.61 13.61 -8.68
N LYS A 438 -7.34 12.45 -9.28
CA LYS A 438 -6.17 12.21 -10.14
C LYS A 438 -6.47 11.13 -11.18
N ASN A 439 -6.07 11.37 -12.43
CA ASN A 439 -6.18 10.37 -13.49
C ASN A 439 -4.99 9.41 -13.43
N VAL A 440 -5.22 8.15 -13.76
CA VAL A 440 -4.20 7.09 -13.78
C VAL A 440 -4.50 6.07 -14.88
N ASP A 441 -3.46 5.62 -15.57
CA ASP A 441 -3.55 4.56 -16.56
C ASP A 441 -3.30 3.20 -15.89
N ILE A 442 -4.16 2.21 -16.16
CA ILE A 442 -4.11 0.90 -15.50
C ILE A 442 -3.95 -0.18 -16.56
N ASN A 443 -2.72 -0.67 -16.77
CA ASN A 443 -2.44 -1.83 -17.64
C ASN A 443 -2.74 -3.12 -16.88
N ILE A 444 -3.82 -3.81 -17.24
CA ILE A 444 -4.11 -5.17 -16.77
C ILE A 444 -3.46 -6.15 -17.74
N ASN A 445 -2.63 -7.06 -17.24
CA ASN A 445 -2.12 -8.18 -18.06
C ASN A 445 -3.12 -9.35 -18.03
N GLY A 446 -3.43 -9.88 -19.21
CA GLY A 446 -4.31 -11.03 -19.39
C GLY A 446 -3.66 -12.34 -18.97
N LEU A 447 -4.49 -13.37 -18.76
CA LEU A 447 -4.04 -14.69 -18.33
C LEU A 447 -3.64 -15.55 -19.53
N VAL A 448 -2.53 -16.27 -19.41
CA VAL A 448 -2.19 -17.41 -20.27
C VAL A 448 -2.43 -18.70 -19.49
N ALA A 449 -2.98 -19.72 -20.13
CA ALA A 449 -3.29 -21.01 -19.49
C ALA A 449 -2.03 -21.87 -19.32
N LYS A 450 -1.97 -22.67 -18.25
CA LYS A 450 -0.83 -23.55 -17.93
C LYS A 450 -0.56 -24.56 -19.05
N GLU A 451 -1.63 -25.04 -19.69
CA GLU A 451 -1.62 -25.98 -20.80
C GLU A 451 -1.02 -25.35 -22.06
N THR A 452 -1.26 -24.05 -22.29
CA THR A 452 -0.63 -23.28 -23.37
C THR A 452 0.87 -23.14 -23.13
N VAL A 453 1.29 -22.88 -21.89
CA VAL A 453 2.72 -22.81 -21.50
C VAL A 453 3.40 -24.18 -21.65
N GLN A 454 2.77 -25.25 -21.19
CA GLN A 454 3.26 -26.63 -21.36
C GLN A 454 3.49 -26.98 -22.83
N LYS A 455 2.46 -26.75 -23.67
CA LYS A 455 2.54 -27.00 -25.11
C LYS A 455 3.63 -26.15 -25.77
N ALA A 456 3.71 -24.86 -25.44
CA ALA A 456 4.74 -23.96 -25.96
C ALA A 456 6.18 -24.39 -25.59
N VAL A 457 6.41 -24.82 -24.36
CA VAL A 457 7.72 -25.36 -23.94
C VAL A 457 8.04 -26.67 -24.65
N ALA A 458 7.09 -27.58 -24.79
CA ALA A 458 7.28 -28.84 -25.52
C ALA A 458 7.61 -28.60 -27.00
N ASP A 459 6.81 -27.77 -27.67
CA ASP A 459 6.86 -27.56 -29.12
C ASP A 459 7.99 -26.63 -29.57
N ASN A 460 8.25 -25.53 -28.87
CA ASN A 460 9.08 -24.42 -29.37
C ASN A 460 10.50 -24.36 -28.77
N VAL A 461 10.78 -25.10 -27.70
CA VAL A 461 12.15 -25.32 -27.21
C VAL A 461 12.79 -26.48 -28.00
N LYS A 462 14.05 -26.33 -28.39
CA LYS A 462 14.87 -27.35 -29.06
C LYS A 462 15.33 -28.42 -28.09
N ASP A 463 15.49 -29.65 -28.56
CA ASP A 463 15.95 -30.77 -27.73
C ASP A 463 17.48 -30.75 -27.52
N SER A 464 18.21 -30.10 -28.42
CA SER A 464 19.66 -29.85 -28.31
C SER A 464 20.07 -28.54 -28.98
N ILE A 465 21.16 -27.93 -28.51
CA ILE A 465 21.82 -26.77 -29.12
C ILE A 465 23.35 -26.93 -29.13
N ASP A 466 23.99 -26.35 -30.15
CA ASP A 466 25.44 -26.25 -30.28
C ASP A 466 25.84 -24.76 -30.27
N VAL A 467 26.63 -24.34 -29.28
CA VAL A 467 26.85 -22.94 -28.93
C VAL A 467 28.25 -22.49 -29.39
N PRO A 468 28.37 -21.63 -30.41
CA PRO A 468 29.67 -21.25 -30.97
C PRO A 468 30.61 -20.58 -29.97
N ALA A 469 31.92 -20.85 -30.08
CA ALA A 469 32.92 -20.40 -29.12
C ALA A 469 33.00 -18.87 -28.94
N ALA A 470 32.64 -18.09 -29.97
CA ALA A 470 32.58 -16.62 -29.90
C ALA A 470 31.66 -16.09 -28.80
N TYR A 471 30.59 -16.83 -28.45
CA TYR A 471 29.68 -16.45 -27.37
C TYR A 471 30.40 -16.47 -26.02
N LEU A 472 31.13 -17.56 -25.73
CA LEU A 472 31.89 -17.71 -24.48
C LEU A 472 33.16 -16.84 -24.45
N GLU A 473 33.74 -16.53 -25.61
CA GLU A 473 34.85 -15.59 -25.76
C GLU A 473 34.44 -14.16 -25.33
N LYS A 474 33.23 -13.71 -25.68
CA LYS A 474 32.70 -12.39 -25.27
C LYS A 474 31.92 -12.38 -23.95
N ALA A 475 31.53 -13.55 -23.42
CA ALA A 475 30.76 -13.66 -22.18
C ALA A 475 31.49 -13.04 -20.96
N LYS A 476 30.74 -12.25 -20.18
CA LYS A 476 31.15 -11.61 -18.92
C LYS A 476 30.11 -11.94 -17.85
N GLY A 477 30.49 -12.02 -16.58
CA GLY A 477 29.58 -12.37 -15.47
C GLY A 477 28.42 -11.40 -15.23
N GLU A 478 28.58 -10.14 -15.64
CA GLU A 478 27.51 -9.12 -15.63
C GLU A 478 26.71 -9.08 -16.95
N GLY A 479 27.14 -9.84 -17.96
CA GLY A 479 26.51 -9.90 -19.27
C GLY A 479 25.32 -10.88 -19.32
N PRO A 480 24.48 -10.78 -20.37
CA PRO A 480 23.25 -11.57 -20.48
C PRO A 480 23.46 -13.08 -20.68
N PHE A 481 24.67 -13.53 -21.06
CA PHE A 481 24.94 -14.92 -21.46
C PHE A 481 24.40 -15.97 -20.49
N THR A 482 24.58 -15.78 -19.18
CA THR A 482 24.12 -16.72 -18.14
C THR A 482 22.75 -16.38 -17.54
N ALA A 483 22.03 -15.37 -18.02
CA ALA A 483 20.74 -14.96 -17.45
C ALA A 483 19.68 -16.07 -17.61
N GLY A 484 18.97 -16.37 -16.53
CA GLY A 484 18.03 -17.50 -16.46
C GLY A 484 18.70 -18.89 -16.47
N VAL A 485 20.03 -18.97 -16.30
CA VAL A 485 20.79 -20.24 -16.22
C VAL A 485 21.21 -20.47 -14.77
N ASN A 486 20.88 -21.64 -14.23
CA ASN A 486 20.90 -22.03 -12.82
C ASN A 486 20.07 -21.16 -11.85
N HIS A 487 19.68 -19.94 -12.20
CA HIS A 487 18.76 -19.09 -11.44
C HIS A 487 17.44 -18.85 -12.16
N VAL A 488 16.42 -18.48 -11.39
CA VAL A 488 15.05 -18.27 -11.87
C VAL A 488 14.83 -16.78 -12.21
N ILE A 489 14.23 -16.50 -13.38
CA ILE A 489 13.89 -15.15 -13.84
C ILE A 489 12.40 -15.03 -14.24
N PRO A 490 11.79 -13.83 -14.28
CA PRO A 490 10.47 -13.62 -14.87
C PRO A 490 10.42 -14.11 -16.32
N TYR A 491 9.33 -14.76 -16.72
CA TYR A 491 9.21 -15.41 -18.03
C TYR A 491 9.27 -14.40 -19.20
N GLU A 492 8.81 -13.17 -19.00
CA GLU A 492 8.92 -12.06 -19.95
C GLU A 492 10.37 -11.61 -20.24
N LEU A 493 11.34 -11.99 -19.39
CA LEU A 493 12.77 -11.71 -19.61
C LEU A 493 13.51 -12.91 -20.25
N PHE A 494 12.79 -13.97 -20.62
CA PHE A 494 13.38 -15.15 -21.23
C PHE A 494 13.91 -14.87 -22.65
N ALA A 495 15.04 -15.51 -23.02
CA ALA A 495 15.58 -15.49 -24.38
C ALA A 495 15.76 -14.09 -25.00
N GLY A 496 16.08 -13.09 -24.17
CA GLY A 496 16.63 -11.80 -24.57
C GLY A 496 17.96 -11.91 -25.34
N ASP A 497 18.42 -10.79 -25.89
CA ASP A 497 19.64 -10.78 -26.72
C ASP A 497 20.90 -11.11 -25.91
N GLY A 498 21.85 -11.82 -26.53
CA GLY A 498 23.07 -12.30 -25.86
C GLY A 498 22.88 -13.43 -24.84
N MET A 499 21.65 -13.86 -24.52
CA MET A 499 21.40 -14.93 -23.54
C MET A 499 21.62 -16.33 -24.16
N LEU A 500 22.31 -17.25 -23.45
CA LEU A 500 22.39 -18.68 -23.82
C LEU A 500 21.00 -19.27 -24.10
N THR A 501 20.03 -18.84 -23.29
CA THR A 501 18.63 -19.27 -23.35
C THR A 501 17.91 -18.89 -24.64
N ARG A 502 18.38 -17.87 -25.38
CA ARG A 502 17.85 -17.49 -26.70
C ARG A 502 18.00 -18.63 -27.70
N LEU A 503 19.15 -19.28 -27.70
CA LEU A 503 19.48 -20.37 -28.63
C LEU A 503 18.55 -21.58 -28.48
N LEU A 504 18.03 -21.83 -27.27
CA LEU A 504 17.12 -22.93 -26.97
C LEU A 504 15.78 -22.83 -27.70
N LEU A 505 15.38 -21.66 -28.23
CA LEU A 505 14.13 -21.54 -28.98
C LEU A 505 14.30 -21.79 -30.48
N LYS A 506 13.37 -22.52 -31.09
CA LYS A 506 13.27 -22.71 -32.56
C LYS A 506 13.10 -21.39 -33.31
N ALA A 507 12.58 -20.34 -32.66
CA ALA A 507 12.50 -19.00 -33.22
C ALA A 507 13.89 -18.35 -33.43
N SER A 508 14.92 -18.75 -32.67
CA SER A 508 16.26 -18.16 -32.78
C SER A 508 16.94 -18.44 -34.13
N ASP A 509 16.55 -19.50 -34.84
CA ASP A 509 17.12 -19.89 -36.13
C ASP A 509 16.79 -18.89 -37.27
N LYS A 510 15.93 -17.91 -37.01
CA LYS A 510 15.55 -16.82 -37.93
C LYS A 510 15.62 -15.42 -37.31
N ALA A 511 15.92 -15.32 -36.01
CA ALA A 511 15.92 -14.05 -35.30
C ALA A 511 17.29 -13.36 -35.38
N PRO A 512 17.35 -12.02 -35.39
CA PRO A 512 18.62 -11.33 -35.18
C PRO A 512 19.13 -11.57 -33.75
N TRP A 513 20.45 -11.59 -33.58
CA TRP A 513 21.12 -11.92 -32.33
C TRP A 513 22.45 -11.16 -32.20
N SER A 514 22.95 -10.99 -30.98
CA SER A 514 24.34 -10.62 -30.68
C SER A 514 24.91 -11.51 -29.57
N ASP A 515 26.25 -11.62 -29.49
CA ASP A 515 26.98 -12.47 -28.53
C ASP A 515 27.16 -11.85 -27.14
N ASN A 516 26.77 -10.58 -26.98
CA ASN A 516 26.92 -9.80 -25.75
C ASN A 516 25.64 -9.02 -25.35
N GLY A 517 24.60 -9.02 -26.19
CA GLY A 517 23.36 -8.27 -25.98
C GLY A 517 23.42 -6.78 -26.36
N GLU A 518 24.55 -6.29 -26.89
CA GLU A 518 24.73 -4.87 -27.21
C GLU A 518 23.83 -4.41 -28.38
N ALA A 519 23.43 -5.32 -29.27
CA ALA A 519 22.45 -5.03 -30.34
C ALA A 519 21.01 -4.89 -29.84
N LYS A 520 20.73 -5.30 -28.58
CA LYS A 520 19.42 -5.18 -27.91
C LYS A 520 18.24 -5.73 -28.70
N ASN A 521 18.44 -6.83 -29.42
CA ASN A 521 17.36 -7.48 -30.16
C ASN A 521 16.18 -7.87 -29.23
N PRO A 522 14.91 -7.80 -29.70
CA PRO A 522 13.76 -8.20 -28.90
C PRO A 522 13.87 -9.62 -28.34
N ALA A 523 13.36 -9.81 -27.12
CA ALA A 523 13.27 -11.12 -26.48
C ALA A 523 12.36 -12.08 -27.26
N LEU A 524 12.68 -13.37 -27.25
CA LEU A 524 11.88 -14.40 -27.91
C LEU A 524 11.04 -15.16 -26.89
N SER A 525 9.72 -15.23 -27.08
CA SER A 525 8.85 -16.01 -26.20
C SER A 525 8.65 -17.44 -26.73
N PRO A 526 8.64 -18.48 -25.88
CA PRO A 526 8.23 -19.82 -26.28
C PRO A 526 6.77 -19.87 -26.74
N LEU A 527 5.94 -18.93 -26.26
CA LEU A 527 4.52 -18.80 -26.61
C LEU A 527 4.28 -18.15 -27.97
N GLY A 528 5.33 -17.65 -28.63
CA GLY A 528 5.24 -16.89 -29.88
C GLY A 528 5.13 -15.38 -29.66
N GLU A 529 5.06 -14.63 -30.76
CA GLU A 529 5.05 -13.17 -30.74
C GLU A 529 3.78 -12.61 -30.07
N ASN A 530 3.92 -11.44 -29.43
CA ASN A 530 2.85 -10.66 -28.79
C ASN A 530 2.15 -11.32 -27.57
N VAL A 531 2.47 -12.55 -27.19
CA VAL A 531 1.93 -13.20 -25.98
C VAL A 531 2.61 -12.66 -24.71
N LYS A 532 1.92 -11.77 -23.99
CA LYS A 532 2.39 -11.15 -22.74
C LYS A 532 1.97 -11.97 -21.51
N THR A 533 2.94 -12.54 -20.80
CA THR A 533 2.74 -13.31 -19.54
C THR A 533 3.21 -12.54 -18.30
N LYS A 534 3.25 -11.20 -18.35
CA LYS A 534 3.99 -10.37 -17.40
C LYS A 534 3.62 -10.66 -15.94
N GLY A 535 4.61 -11.14 -15.18
CA GLY A 535 4.46 -11.56 -13.80
C GLY A 535 3.51 -12.74 -13.55
N GLN A 536 3.15 -13.58 -14.54
CA GLN A 536 2.37 -14.82 -14.30
C GLN A 536 3.25 -16.04 -14.04
N TYR A 537 4.37 -16.12 -14.77
CA TYR A 537 5.26 -17.28 -14.78
C TYR A 537 6.72 -16.87 -14.64
N PHE A 538 7.55 -17.81 -14.22
CA PHE A 538 9.00 -17.68 -14.10
C PHE A 538 9.72 -18.85 -14.78
N TYR A 539 10.99 -18.67 -15.13
CA TYR A 539 11.75 -19.60 -15.97
C TYR A 539 13.16 -19.86 -15.42
N GLN A 540 13.67 -21.09 -15.59
CA GLN A 540 15.07 -21.47 -15.31
C GLN A 540 15.58 -22.51 -16.33
N VAL A 541 16.84 -22.42 -16.76
CA VAL A 541 17.63 -23.56 -17.28
C VAL A 541 18.53 -24.07 -16.16
N ALA A 542 18.15 -25.18 -15.52
CA ALA A 542 19.04 -25.86 -14.57
C ALA A 542 20.07 -26.70 -15.35
N LEU A 543 21.37 -26.51 -15.11
CA LEU A 543 22.43 -27.34 -15.67
C LEU A 543 22.79 -28.48 -14.71
N ASP A 544 23.07 -29.66 -15.25
CA ASP A 544 23.51 -30.82 -14.48
C ASP A 544 25.05 -30.85 -14.30
N GLY A 545 25.53 -31.66 -13.35
CA GLY A 545 26.96 -31.96 -13.20
C GLY A 545 27.79 -30.84 -12.56
N ASN A 546 29.06 -30.67 -12.97
CA ASN A 546 30.00 -29.77 -12.29
C ASN A 546 29.74 -28.27 -12.51
N VAL A 547 28.75 -27.92 -13.34
CA VAL A 547 28.24 -26.56 -13.58
C VAL A 547 26.95 -26.26 -12.82
N ALA A 548 26.34 -27.25 -12.15
CA ALA A 548 25.10 -27.08 -11.41
C ALA A 548 25.22 -26.01 -10.31
N GLY A 549 24.22 -25.14 -10.19
CA GLY A 549 24.19 -24.07 -9.18
C GLY A 549 25.24 -22.96 -9.34
N LYS A 550 26.11 -23.01 -10.36
CA LYS A 550 27.04 -21.91 -10.67
C LYS A 550 26.32 -20.84 -11.47
N GLU A 551 26.58 -19.57 -11.16
CA GLU A 551 26.00 -18.42 -11.86
C GLU A 551 27.09 -17.47 -12.38
N LYS A 552 26.70 -16.54 -13.26
CA LYS A 552 27.50 -15.37 -13.67
C LYS A 552 28.93 -15.79 -14.08
N GLN A 553 29.94 -15.10 -13.54
CA GLN A 553 31.34 -15.33 -13.85
C GLN A 553 31.81 -16.76 -13.49
N ALA A 554 31.34 -17.29 -12.35
CA ALA A 554 31.73 -18.63 -11.90
C ALA A 554 31.20 -19.76 -12.81
N LEU A 555 30.08 -19.55 -13.51
CA LEU A 555 29.59 -20.46 -14.54
C LEU A 555 30.40 -20.33 -15.84
N ILE A 556 30.67 -19.10 -16.28
CA ILE A 556 31.45 -18.81 -17.48
C ILE A 556 32.87 -19.38 -17.38
N ASP A 557 33.53 -19.23 -16.23
CA ASP A 557 34.89 -19.75 -16.05
C ASP A 557 34.91 -21.27 -15.88
N GLN A 558 33.82 -21.89 -15.38
CA GLN A 558 33.69 -23.34 -15.39
C GLN A 558 33.50 -23.89 -16.81
N PHE A 559 32.72 -23.22 -17.67
CA PHE A 559 32.64 -23.58 -19.09
C PHE A 559 34.01 -23.46 -19.79
N ARG A 560 34.77 -22.39 -19.52
CA ARG A 560 36.14 -22.22 -20.07
C ARG A 560 37.08 -23.32 -19.58
N ALA A 561 37.04 -23.65 -18.29
CA ALA A 561 37.90 -24.67 -17.69
C ALA A 561 37.56 -26.12 -18.10
N ASN A 562 36.30 -26.41 -18.43
CA ASN A 562 35.88 -27.73 -18.92
C ASN A 562 36.27 -27.99 -20.39
N GLY A 563 36.58 -26.95 -21.17
CA GLY A 563 36.79 -27.07 -22.61
C GLY A 563 35.48 -27.30 -23.39
N THR A 564 35.59 -27.69 -24.67
CA THR A 564 34.41 -28.01 -25.50
C THR A 564 33.70 -29.24 -24.94
N GLN A 565 32.52 -29.04 -24.35
CA GLN A 565 31.78 -30.07 -23.62
C GLN A 565 30.27 -29.98 -23.85
N THR A 566 29.61 -31.14 -23.78
CA THR A 566 28.16 -31.29 -23.83
C THR A 566 27.60 -31.49 -22.42
N TYR A 567 26.61 -30.68 -22.06
CA TYR A 567 25.93 -30.67 -20.77
C TYR A 567 24.48 -31.14 -20.92
N SER A 568 23.99 -31.89 -19.95
CA SER A 568 22.55 -32.06 -19.74
C SER A 568 21.99 -30.84 -19.02
N ALA A 569 20.78 -30.43 -19.39
CA ALA A 569 20.06 -29.36 -18.74
C ALA A 569 18.55 -29.66 -18.68
N THR A 570 17.88 -29.06 -17.71
CA THR A 570 16.42 -29.08 -17.59
C THR A 570 15.87 -27.67 -17.62
N VAL A 571 15.07 -27.38 -18.65
CA VAL A 571 14.21 -26.20 -18.74
C VAL A 571 13.04 -26.38 -17.78
N ASN A 572 12.85 -25.46 -16.86
CA ASN A 572 11.72 -25.43 -15.92
C ASN A 572 10.95 -24.10 -16.04
N VAL A 573 9.63 -24.19 -15.93
CA VAL A 573 8.73 -23.04 -15.81
C VAL A 573 7.91 -23.18 -14.53
N TYR A 574 7.85 -22.11 -13.74
CA TYR A 574 7.22 -22.06 -12.41
C TYR A 574 6.03 -21.08 -12.41
N GLY A 575 5.05 -21.31 -11.54
CA GLY A 575 3.98 -20.36 -11.25
C GLY A 575 4.46 -19.13 -10.46
N ASN A 576 3.54 -18.19 -10.20
CA ASN A 576 3.77 -17.04 -9.32
C ASN A 576 3.14 -17.23 -7.94
N LYS A 577 3.89 -16.82 -6.91
CA LYS A 577 3.42 -16.60 -5.54
C LYS A 577 3.97 -15.28 -5.03
N ASP A 578 3.08 -14.33 -4.77
CA ASP A 578 3.37 -13.02 -4.19
C ASP A 578 4.43 -12.20 -4.94
N GLY A 579 4.42 -12.29 -6.28
CA GLY A 579 5.38 -11.62 -7.16
C GLY A 579 6.72 -12.35 -7.31
N LYS A 580 6.82 -13.60 -6.82
CA LYS A 580 8.03 -14.44 -6.83
C LYS A 580 7.76 -15.80 -7.48
N PRO A 581 8.80 -16.54 -7.91
CA PRO A 581 8.64 -17.89 -8.42
C PRO A 581 8.14 -18.85 -7.33
N ASP A 582 7.09 -19.59 -7.65
CA ASP A 582 6.52 -20.65 -6.82
C ASP A 582 7.20 -21.98 -7.15
N LEU A 583 8.32 -22.25 -6.47
CA LEU A 583 9.23 -23.37 -6.82
C LEU A 583 8.59 -24.76 -6.69
N ASP A 584 7.57 -24.89 -5.84
CA ASP A 584 6.78 -26.12 -5.66
C ASP A 584 5.75 -26.35 -6.80
N ASN A 585 5.52 -25.34 -7.65
CA ASN A 585 4.47 -25.27 -8.67
C ASN A 585 5.11 -25.20 -10.07
N ILE A 586 5.78 -26.29 -10.45
CA ILE A 586 6.33 -26.48 -11.79
C ILE A 586 5.17 -26.62 -12.78
N VAL A 587 5.04 -25.64 -13.67
CA VAL A 587 4.02 -25.57 -14.72
C VAL A 587 4.42 -26.41 -15.92
N ALA A 588 5.69 -26.34 -16.33
CA ALA A 588 6.22 -27.09 -17.46
C ALA A 588 7.71 -27.45 -17.24
N THR A 589 8.14 -28.57 -17.81
CA THR A 589 9.56 -28.96 -17.79
C THR A 589 9.95 -29.63 -19.12
N LYS A 590 11.21 -29.44 -19.56
CA LYS A 590 11.78 -30.12 -20.73
C LYS A 590 13.28 -30.34 -20.56
N LYS A 591 13.74 -31.57 -20.79
CA LYS A 591 15.19 -31.86 -20.85
C LYS A 591 15.76 -31.43 -22.20
N VAL A 592 16.95 -30.84 -22.16
CA VAL A 592 17.67 -30.35 -23.34
C VAL A 592 19.17 -30.66 -23.20
N THR A 593 19.87 -30.75 -24.33
CA THR A 593 21.31 -30.97 -24.38
C THR A 593 22.02 -29.72 -24.90
N ILE A 594 23.03 -29.23 -24.17
CA ILE A 594 23.73 -27.98 -24.50
C ILE A 594 25.20 -28.29 -24.73
N LYS A 595 25.66 -28.22 -25.99
CA LYS A 595 27.09 -28.28 -26.33
C LYS A 595 27.67 -26.87 -26.32
N ILE A 596 28.59 -26.61 -25.40
CA ILE A 596 29.38 -25.37 -25.36
C ILE A 596 30.70 -25.64 -26.06
N ASN A 597 31.03 -24.86 -27.09
CA ASN A 597 32.37 -24.89 -27.69
C ASN A 597 33.26 -23.88 -26.98
N VAL A 598 34.52 -24.25 -26.78
CA VAL A 598 35.61 -23.35 -26.40
C VAL A 598 36.55 -23.22 -27.60
N LYS A 599 37.13 -22.03 -27.77
CA LYS A 599 38.08 -21.74 -28.85
C LYS A 599 39.39 -22.48 -28.54
N GLU A 600 39.81 -23.38 -29.43
CA GLU A 600 41.09 -24.06 -29.26
C GLU A 600 42.24 -23.05 -29.38
N THR A 601 42.97 -22.85 -28.28
CA THR A 601 44.24 -22.13 -28.27
C THR A 601 45.32 -23.03 -28.86
N SER A 602 45.66 -22.81 -30.12
CA SER A 602 46.67 -23.58 -30.87
C SER A 602 48.10 -23.21 -30.43
N ASP A 603 48.41 -23.38 -29.15
CA ASP A 603 49.73 -23.11 -28.59
C ASP A 603 50.71 -24.23 -28.97
N THR A 604 51.39 -24.06 -30.10
CA THR A 604 52.52 -24.91 -30.51
C THR A 604 53.58 -24.12 -31.29
N ALA A 605 54.38 -23.32 -30.59
CA ALA A 605 55.79 -23.08 -30.93
C ALA A 605 56.54 -22.35 -29.79
N ASN A 606 57.74 -22.83 -29.46
CA ASN A 606 58.79 -22.21 -28.62
C ASN A 606 58.42 -21.89 -27.15
N GLY A 607 59.10 -22.45 -26.14
CA GLY A 607 60.21 -23.42 -26.19
C GLY A 607 60.82 -23.67 -24.80
N SER A 608 61.91 -24.46 -24.74
CA SER A 608 62.61 -24.93 -23.52
C SER A 608 61.81 -25.90 -22.63
N LEU A 609 62.32 -27.05 -22.18
CA LEU A 609 63.63 -27.72 -22.36
C LEU A 609 63.41 -29.25 -22.40
N SER A 610 64.37 -29.99 -22.98
CA SER A 610 64.47 -31.45 -22.83
C SER A 610 65.94 -31.89 -22.95
N PRO A 611 66.51 -32.60 -21.97
CA PRO A 611 67.85 -33.18 -22.10
C PRO A 611 67.80 -34.48 -22.92
N SER A 612 68.61 -34.55 -23.98
CA SER A 612 68.77 -35.76 -24.77
C SER A 612 69.46 -36.88 -23.98
N ASN A 613 69.19 -38.13 -24.34
CA ASN A 613 70.28 -39.11 -24.43
C ASN A 613 70.04 -40.08 -25.58
N SER A 614 71.10 -40.46 -26.30
CA SER A 614 71.03 -41.26 -27.53
C SER A 614 71.92 -42.49 -27.41
N GLY A 615 71.44 -43.65 -27.85
CA GLY A 615 72.22 -44.88 -27.89
C GLY A 615 71.47 -46.00 -28.61
N SER A 616 71.96 -46.41 -29.78
CA SER A 616 71.45 -47.56 -30.54
C SER A 616 72.59 -48.55 -30.75
N GLY A 617 72.36 -49.85 -30.51
CA GLY A 617 73.46 -50.83 -30.51
C GLY A 617 73.09 -52.30 -30.30
N VAL A 618 72.61 -52.94 -31.37
CA VAL A 618 72.81 -54.38 -31.71
C VAL A 618 72.11 -55.48 -30.85
N THR A 619 71.80 -56.59 -31.53
CA THR A 619 71.08 -57.84 -31.17
C THR A 619 72.00 -58.93 -30.54
N PRO A 620 71.61 -60.21 -30.22
CA PRO A 620 70.37 -60.97 -30.56
C PRO A 620 69.81 -61.98 -29.51
N MET A 621 68.80 -62.78 -29.93
CA MET A 621 68.40 -64.13 -29.39
C MET A 621 67.75 -64.17 -27.98
N ASN A 622 66.84 -65.08 -27.58
CA ASN A 622 65.99 -66.13 -28.22
C ASN A 622 64.83 -66.46 -27.18
N HIS A 623 63.87 -67.41 -27.23
CA HIS A 623 63.44 -68.49 -28.13
C HIS A 623 61.98 -68.93 -27.77
N ASN A 624 61.32 -69.76 -28.61
CA ASN A 624 60.17 -70.67 -28.33
C ASN A 624 58.84 -70.11 -27.74
N HIS A 625 57.68 -70.25 -28.42
CA HIS A 625 56.81 -71.45 -28.63
C HIS A 625 55.99 -71.89 -27.39
N ALA A 626 54.73 -72.37 -27.48
CA ALA A 626 53.60 -72.21 -28.42
C ALA A 626 52.38 -73.06 -27.94
N THR A 627 51.14 -72.67 -28.31
CA THR A 627 49.88 -73.51 -28.36
C THR A 627 49.40 -74.21 -27.06
N GLY A 628 48.10 -74.42 -26.78
CA GLY A 628 46.84 -74.02 -27.44
C GLY A 628 45.69 -75.00 -27.11
N THR A 629 44.41 -74.58 -27.22
CA THR A 629 43.17 -75.43 -27.22
C THR A 629 42.88 -76.29 -25.96
N THR A 630 41.65 -76.72 -25.59
CA THR A 630 40.31 -76.80 -26.24
C THR A 630 39.15 -76.79 -25.20
N ASP A 631 37.90 -76.87 -25.67
CA ASP A 631 36.58 -76.84 -25.00
C ASP A 631 36.32 -77.73 -23.75
N SER A 632 35.31 -77.36 -22.92
CA SER A 632 34.17 -78.22 -22.48
C SER A 632 33.18 -77.54 -21.49
N MET A 633 31.90 -77.95 -21.52
CA MET A 633 30.86 -77.76 -20.47
C MET A 633 30.41 -79.18 -19.96
N PRO A 634 29.30 -79.43 -19.20
CA PRO A 634 28.35 -78.59 -18.40
C PRO A 634 28.04 -79.16 -16.98
N ALA A 635 26.89 -78.75 -16.38
CA ALA A 635 26.12 -79.45 -15.31
C ALA A 635 26.70 -79.40 -13.86
N ASP A 636 26.00 -79.60 -12.72
CA ASP A 636 24.56 -79.67 -12.32
C ASP A 636 24.46 -79.66 -10.75
N THR A 637 23.34 -79.60 -9.98
CA THR A 637 21.87 -79.49 -10.20
C THR A 637 21.12 -79.00 -8.92
N MET A 638 19.92 -78.38 -9.07
CA MET A 638 18.84 -78.19 -8.04
C MET A 638 19.22 -77.45 -6.71
N THR A 639 18.33 -77.13 -5.74
CA THR A 639 16.92 -77.47 -5.42
C THR A 639 16.03 -76.26 -5.05
N SER A 640 14.71 -76.50 -5.07
CA SER A 640 13.62 -75.58 -4.75
C SER A 640 13.26 -75.46 -3.26
N SER A 641 12.69 -74.33 -2.84
CA SER A 641 11.41 -74.29 -2.08
C SER A 641 10.81 -72.87 -1.98
N THR A 642 9.47 -72.79 -1.98
CA THR A 642 8.67 -71.56 -1.85
C THR A 642 8.16 -71.35 -0.41
N ASN A 643 7.92 -70.11 0.00
CA ASN A 643 6.63 -69.71 0.58
C ASN A 643 6.43 -68.19 0.75
N THR A 644 5.17 -67.77 0.63
CA THR A 644 4.57 -66.46 0.99
C THR A 644 4.43 -66.34 2.53
N MET A 645 4.07 -65.21 3.17
CA MET A 645 3.30 -64.03 2.73
C MET A 645 3.52 -62.79 3.64
N ALA A 646 3.25 -61.58 3.11
CA ALA A 646 2.75 -60.36 3.77
C ALA A 646 3.43 -59.73 5.02
N GLY A 647 3.53 -58.40 5.02
CA GLY A 647 3.84 -57.56 6.19
C GLY A 647 4.24 -56.13 5.81
N GLU A 648 3.60 -55.11 6.41
CA GLU A 648 3.86 -53.69 6.13
C GLU A 648 5.05 -53.13 6.96
N ASN A 649 5.81 -52.16 6.42
CA ASN A 649 5.82 -50.77 6.94
C ASN A 649 6.74 -49.81 6.16
N MET A 650 6.60 -48.50 6.47
CA MET A 650 7.37 -47.40 5.88
C MET A 650 8.81 -47.27 6.40
N ALA A 651 9.72 -46.77 5.57
CA ALA A 651 10.82 -45.89 6.01
C ALA A 651 11.31 -45.00 4.86
N ALA A 652 11.07 -43.69 4.93
CA ALA A 652 11.74 -42.73 4.05
C ALA A 652 13.10 -42.33 4.68
N SER A 653 14.19 -42.44 3.93
CA SER A 653 15.52 -42.03 4.39
C SER A 653 15.79 -40.58 3.98
N ALA A 654 15.85 -39.67 4.95
CA ALA A 654 16.15 -38.27 4.71
C ALA A 654 17.66 -38.06 4.53
N ASN A 655 18.06 -37.48 3.39
CA ASN A 655 19.44 -37.07 3.18
C ASN A 655 19.63 -35.61 3.62
N LYS A 656 20.74 -35.31 4.32
CA LYS A 656 20.91 -34.00 4.98
C LYS A 656 21.18 -32.87 4.00
N MET A 657 20.53 -31.73 4.25
CA MET A 657 20.87 -30.44 3.65
C MET A 657 22.13 -29.87 4.32
N SER A 658 23.08 -29.38 3.52
CA SER A 658 24.26 -28.67 3.99
C SER A 658 24.04 -27.17 3.87
N ASP A 659 23.90 -26.50 5.01
CA ASP A 659 23.76 -25.05 5.08
C ASP A 659 25.07 -24.36 4.63
N THR A 660 24.97 -23.31 3.83
CA THR A 660 26.11 -22.50 3.37
C THR A 660 25.64 -21.08 3.12
N MET A 661 26.23 -20.12 3.84
CA MET A 661 25.78 -18.73 3.83
C MET A 661 25.94 -18.09 2.45
N MET A 662 24.86 -17.49 1.95
CA MET A 662 24.89 -16.67 0.75
C MET A 662 25.54 -15.32 1.04
N SER A 663 26.56 -14.95 0.25
CA SER A 663 27.13 -13.60 0.26
C SER A 663 26.26 -12.66 -0.58
N GLU A 664 25.68 -11.63 0.04
CA GLU A 664 24.83 -10.65 -0.64
C GLU A 664 25.65 -9.64 -1.46
N ASP A 665 25.92 -9.94 -2.73
CA ASP A 665 26.54 -9.00 -3.67
C ASP A 665 25.56 -8.55 -4.77
N LYS A 666 25.02 -7.33 -4.63
CA LYS A 666 23.91 -6.80 -5.44
C LYS A 666 24.39 -6.12 -6.74
N ALA A 667 24.58 -6.91 -7.79
CA ALA A 667 24.73 -6.40 -9.15
C ALA A 667 23.36 -5.97 -9.77
N MET A 668 23.33 -4.83 -10.46
CA MET A 668 22.19 -4.42 -11.31
C MET A 668 22.20 -5.16 -12.65
N LEU A 669 21.03 -5.32 -13.27
CA LEU A 669 20.91 -5.93 -14.60
C LEU A 669 21.27 -4.94 -15.73
N PRO A 670 21.93 -5.39 -16.82
CA PRO A 670 22.17 -4.56 -17.99
C PRO A 670 20.88 -4.23 -18.75
N ASN A 671 20.83 -3.04 -19.34
CA ASN A 671 19.60 -2.41 -19.84
C ASN A 671 19.22 -2.87 -21.26
N THR A 672 18.31 -3.84 -21.37
CA THR A 672 17.75 -4.36 -22.64
C THR A 672 16.80 -3.37 -23.33
N GLY A 673 16.63 -3.50 -24.64
CA GLY A 673 16.04 -2.47 -25.51
C GLY A 673 14.52 -2.42 -25.61
N GLU A 674 13.79 -2.41 -24.50
CA GLU A 674 12.38 -2.01 -24.56
C GLU A 674 12.23 -0.48 -24.71
N THR A 675 11.16 -0.02 -25.35
CA THR A 675 10.87 1.41 -25.49
C THR A 675 10.51 2.00 -24.12
N GLN A 676 11.09 3.14 -23.76
CA GLN A 676 10.98 3.69 -22.40
C GLN A 676 9.56 4.17 -22.06
N THR A 677 8.76 3.30 -21.44
CA THR A 677 7.74 3.68 -20.47
C THR A 677 8.23 3.32 -19.08
N SER A 678 8.33 4.33 -18.21
CA SER A 678 9.03 4.31 -16.92
C SER A 678 8.81 3.03 -16.07
N MET A 679 9.86 2.24 -15.88
CA MET A 679 9.89 1.14 -14.91
C MET A 679 10.78 1.51 -13.72
N ALA A 680 10.17 1.74 -12.55
CA ALA A 680 10.87 2.15 -11.34
C ALA A 680 11.36 0.94 -10.51
N SER A 681 12.68 0.77 -10.47
CA SER A 681 13.48 0.20 -9.36
C SER A 681 12.74 -0.58 -8.25
N ILE A 682 12.84 -1.91 -8.27
CA ILE A 682 12.49 -2.77 -7.13
C ILE A 682 13.70 -2.88 -6.17
N GLY A 683 13.53 -2.51 -4.90
CA GLY A 683 14.23 -3.17 -3.78
C GLY A 683 15.73 -2.88 -3.49
N PHE A 684 16.15 -1.61 -3.44
CA PHE A 684 17.36 -1.23 -2.68
C PHE A 684 17.02 -0.67 -1.29
N LEU A 685 17.61 -1.27 -0.24
CA LEU A 685 17.60 -0.73 1.13
C LEU A 685 18.64 0.40 1.22
N GLY A 686 18.29 1.49 1.90
CA GLY A 686 19.24 2.54 2.27
C GLY A 686 19.75 2.33 3.69
N LEU A 687 21.06 2.07 3.84
CA LEU A 687 21.75 2.18 5.12
C LEU A 687 22.21 3.63 5.32
N ALA A 688 21.81 4.26 6.41
CA ALA A 688 22.19 5.64 6.70
C ALA A 688 23.57 5.68 7.38
N LEU A 689 24.49 6.48 6.82
CA LEU A 689 25.75 6.87 7.45
C LEU A 689 25.99 8.35 7.17
N ALA A 690 26.01 9.15 8.24
CA ALA A 690 26.27 10.59 8.18
C ALA A 690 27.73 10.88 8.58
N GLY A 691 28.32 11.92 7.98
CA GLY A 691 29.62 12.45 8.42
C GLY A 691 30.51 12.91 7.27
N LEU A 692 30.50 14.22 6.98
CA LEU A 692 31.55 14.89 6.22
C LEU A 692 32.27 15.89 7.13
N LEU A 693 33.60 15.78 7.17
CA LEU A 693 34.60 16.81 7.50
C LEU A 693 34.51 17.50 8.90
N GLY A 694 35.60 17.40 9.66
CA GLY A 694 35.76 18.06 10.96
C GLY A 694 37.20 18.08 11.49
N GLY A 695 38.19 18.17 10.60
CA GLY A 695 39.62 18.05 10.96
C GLY A 695 40.23 19.34 11.52
N LEU A 696 40.02 19.63 12.81
CA LEU A 696 40.73 20.69 13.54
C LEU A 696 40.93 20.27 15.01
N GLY A 697 42.18 20.25 15.46
CA GLY A 697 42.56 19.64 16.74
C GLY A 697 42.62 20.61 17.92
N LEU A 698 42.35 20.09 19.11
CA LEU A 698 42.67 20.74 20.38
C LEU A 698 43.26 19.72 21.37
N LYS A 699 44.28 20.14 22.11
CA LYS A 699 44.92 19.33 23.16
C LYS A 699 44.20 19.59 24.48
N ASN A 700 43.90 18.55 25.27
CA ASN A 700 44.55 18.35 26.58
C ASN A 700 43.91 17.26 27.46
N LYS A 701 44.80 16.44 28.04
CA LYS A 701 44.87 16.02 29.45
C LYS A 701 43.73 15.20 30.08
N LYS A 702 44.14 14.06 30.65
CA LYS A 702 43.67 13.38 31.88
C LYS A 702 42.71 14.19 32.78
N GLU A 703 41.73 13.52 33.37
CA GLU A 703 41.91 12.94 34.72
C GLU A 703 40.94 11.75 34.95
N GLU A 704 40.82 11.29 36.19
CA GLU A 704 40.38 9.95 36.61
C GLU A 704 39.32 10.08 37.72
N ASN A 705 38.15 9.43 37.56
CA ASN A 705 37.21 8.88 38.56
C ASN A 705 35.87 8.53 37.90
#